data_AF-A0A4Q3GV22-F1
#
_entry.id   AF-A0A4Q3GV22-F1
#
_cell.length_a   1.000
_cell.length_b   1.000
_cell.length_c   1.000
_cell.angle_alpha   90.00
_cell.angle_beta   90.00
_cell.angle_gamma   90.00
#
_symmetry.space_group_name_H-M   'P 1'
#
loop_
_entity.id
_entity.type
_entity.pdbx_description
1 polymer ?
#
loop_
_entity_poly.entity_id
_entity_poly.type
_entity_poly.pdbx_seq_one_letter_code
_entity_poly.pdbx_strand_id
1 'polypeptide(L)'
;MTIVLDGALLDWTADDRLETAATTIAGYALYGRLEGDVFYFALSSAQAINANSTLWLNTDANINTGYKVWGFASGAEFNVNFGANGVPRLYTGADGQTLVGDLSYSLSADRKVLEIALPKSLLGASVSSVGIMADINNAVFLPSDYTQVAYTITTPATSVYDGLLTEWTVDQRLDNTPDKVVAGYELYGKVAGDSFVFGLKSAVPIGPNTTFWLDTDNNTGTGYKIWGFAGGAEFNVNIGADGVARLYTGADGQTLVGTLEYKIAAGGLSMEFAVPKALLGPTVTSVVVLADINNSVFLPPSYAGGGYVLTTPVVVPPGPYDGLLTEWTAAQRLDSGAGVVAGYELYGTVSEDKFVFALKSAVAIGQNTTFWLNTDANVATGHQIFGFAGGAEFNVNIGADGVARLYSGADGQTLVGQIDHKIAPDGMSMEFAVPRSLIGASVTAITLLADVNNTVFLPTTYANGGFTLVDPASIPVSQFDGVLTEWTANQRLETPVTTVDGYEFYGQYNDGQFTFGFKSAVAIGPNTTFWLNTDGNTATGTQVFGYAGGAEFNVNIGSDGVARLYSGTAGQTLVGAIDYQIGPDGKTIEFAVPKTMIGAAVTSVSILADVNDSVFLPSNYLSPAYTVYDPASLPPVTDTGNKIAIVFSQSTANNYFSQMAYSQLVMAAQSQAMAAGIPFDLISEADLADLSKMVNYDAIVFPSFRNVPDNYAAIYDVLTKLVYQYDVSLIAAGDFMTNDAANASLPNNAYERMQTLFGLNRTGGESGVTVNIEATPAGHAITEGYGANGAIHTYTGAATSYFSAVNPNAGSVSVIAEQVVNGTTHGAVLGTVTGGRNVHFATDALIGDLNLLGQAIDWVNEETGGPSVSLNMTRNTSLFASRNDMDQSQETYDVDGGIYDAMLPFLQQWKTDYNFVGSYYVNVGFNPPDQETNWLISKPYYDAMRAMGNEIGSHSYTHPEDTNFLLPNVLTQALLD
;
A
#
# COMPACT_ATOMS: atom_id res chain seq x y z
N MET A 1 -17.68 -24.84 -26.82
CA MET A 1 -17.83 -25.83 -27.92
C MET A 1 -16.42 -26.32 -28.23
N THR A 2 -16.13 -27.61 -28.24
CA THR A 2 -14.75 -28.12 -28.45
C THR A 2 -14.31 -27.90 -29.90
N ILE A 3 -13.07 -27.48 -30.11
CA ILE A 3 -12.50 -27.27 -31.46
C ILE A 3 -12.28 -28.61 -32.18
N VAL A 4 -12.71 -28.70 -33.43
CA VAL A 4 -12.56 -29.84 -34.34
C VAL A 4 -11.88 -29.36 -35.61
N LEU A 5 -10.62 -29.79 -35.84
CA LEU A 5 -9.87 -29.43 -37.04
C LEU A 5 -10.50 -30.07 -38.30
N ASP A 6 -11.29 -29.30 -39.05
CA ASP A 6 -12.02 -29.75 -40.25
C ASP A 6 -11.88 -28.79 -41.46
N GLY A 7 -11.18 -27.67 -41.27
CA GLY A 7 -10.95 -26.64 -42.26
C GLY A 7 -12.12 -25.68 -42.40
N ALA A 8 -13.01 -25.60 -41.42
CA ALA A 8 -14.10 -24.63 -41.32
C ALA A 8 -13.94 -23.76 -40.06
N LEU A 9 -14.77 -22.72 -39.94
CA LEU A 9 -14.77 -21.80 -38.81
C LEU A 9 -16.06 -21.92 -37.97
N LEU A 10 -16.76 -23.06 -38.04
CA LEU A 10 -18.11 -23.20 -37.47
C LEU A 10 -18.12 -23.31 -35.94
N ASP A 11 -17.03 -23.80 -35.37
CA ASP A 11 -16.75 -24.02 -33.95
C ASP A 11 -15.91 -22.88 -33.31
N TRP A 12 -15.48 -21.93 -34.13
CA TRP A 12 -14.83 -20.69 -33.75
C TRP A 12 -15.87 -19.59 -33.50
N THR A 13 -15.80 -18.96 -32.34
CA THR A 13 -16.68 -17.87 -31.93
C THR A 13 -16.02 -16.52 -32.20
N ALA A 14 -16.80 -15.45 -32.06
CA ALA A 14 -16.26 -14.09 -32.14
C ALA A 14 -15.28 -13.77 -30.99
N ASP A 15 -15.43 -14.44 -29.83
CA ASP A 15 -14.52 -14.29 -28.69
C ASP A 15 -13.15 -14.92 -28.96
N ASP A 16 -13.05 -15.88 -29.88
CA ASP A 16 -11.75 -16.46 -30.28
C ASP A 16 -11.00 -15.57 -31.27
N ARG A 17 -11.64 -14.55 -31.83
CA ARG A 17 -11.01 -13.71 -32.84
C ARG A 17 -9.98 -12.80 -32.18
N LEU A 18 -8.71 -12.96 -32.56
CA LEU A 18 -7.58 -12.29 -31.89
C LEU A 18 -7.34 -10.85 -32.37
N GLU A 19 -7.96 -10.46 -33.49
CA GLU A 19 -7.77 -9.15 -34.10
C GLU A 19 -8.60 -8.07 -33.40
N THR A 20 -8.05 -6.86 -33.33
CA THR A 20 -8.75 -5.64 -32.88
C THR A 20 -9.11 -4.78 -34.09
N ALA A 21 -9.99 -3.79 -33.95
CA ALA A 21 -10.32 -2.89 -35.07
C ALA A 21 -9.11 -2.17 -35.68
N ALA A 22 -8.02 -2.00 -34.91
CA ALA A 22 -6.77 -1.41 -35.38
C ALA A 22 -5.88 -2.40 -36.17
N THR A 23 -6.08 -3.71 -35.98
CA THR A 23 -5.23 -4.77 -36.55
C THR A 23 -5.96 -5.69 -37.53
N THR A 24 -7.27 -5.50 -37.74
CA THR A 24 -8.03 -6.25 -38.76
C THR A 24 -7.60 -5.87 -40.17
N ILE A 25 -7.40 -6.89 -41.03
CA ILE A 25 -7.19 -6.70 -42.47
C ILE A 25 -8.38 -7.26 -43.24
N ALA A 26 -8.93 -6.47 -44.16
CA ALA A 26 -10.10 -6.87 -44.93
C ALA A 26 -9.88 -8.21 -45.67
N GLY A 27 -10.75 -9.18 -45.41
CA GLY A 27 -10.69 -10.51 -46.01
C GLY A 27 -9.78 -11.51 -45.28
N TYR A 28 -9.17 -11.12 -44.16
CA TYR A 28 -8.37 -11.99 -43.30
C TYR A 28 -8.97 -12.03 -41.90
N ALA A 29 -8.80 -13.16 -41.21
CA ALA A 29 -9.13 -13.26 -39.80
C ALA A 29 -8.24 -14.28 -39.09
N LEU A 30 -7.76 -13.95 -37.89
CA LEU A 30 -7.02 -14.87 -37.03
C LEU A 30 -7.82 -15.15 -35.76
N TYR A 31 -7.92 -16.43 -35.42
CA TYR A 31 -8.61 -16.93 -34.24
C TYR A 31 -7.65 -17.74 -33.37
N GLY A 32 -7.86 -17.76 -32.07
CA GLY A 32 -7.08 -18.57 -31.16
C GLY A 32 -7.76 -18.82 -29.82
N ARG A 33 -7.56 -20.03 -29.30
CA ARG A 33 -8.11 -20.49 -28.02
C ARG A 33 -7.18 -21.51 -27.37
N LEU A 34 -7.01 -21.43 -26.06
CA LEU A 34 -6.39 -22.50 -25.27
C LEU A 34 -7.45 -23.46 -24.74
N GLU A 35 -7.40 -24.74 -25.10
CA GLU A 35 -8.24 -25.79 -24.51
C GLU A 35 -7.36 -26.89 -23.91
N GLY A 36 -7.38 -27.02 -22.58
CA GLY A 36 -6.46 -27.91 -21.86
C GLY A 36 -5.00 -27.51 -22.08
N ASP A 37 -4.17 -28.44 -22.53
CA ASP A 37 -2.74 -28.22 -22.83
C ASP A 37 -2.46 -27.98 -24.33
N VAL A 38 -3.45 -27.49 -25.09
CA VAL A 38 -3.34 -27.29 -26.54
C VAL A 38 -3.80 -25.89 -26.93
N PHE A 39 -2.91 -25.14 -27.57
CA PHE A 39 -3.26 -23.89 -28.26
C PHE A 39 -3.85 -24.23 -29.62
N TYR A 40 -5.12 -23.91 -29.82
CA TYR A 40 -5.76 -23.96 -31.13
C TYR A 40 -5.69 -22.57 -31.77
N PHE A 41 -5.42 -22.50 -33.07
CA PHE A 41 -5.62 -21.28 -33.84
C PHE A 41 -6.07 -21.56 -35.26
N ALA A 42 -6.84 -20.63 -35.80
CA ALA A 42 -7.32 -20.68 -37.17
C ALA A 42 -7.00 -19.39 -37.92
N LEU A 43 -6.67 -19.52 -39.20
CA LEU A 43 -6.43 -18.43 -40.12
C LEU A 43 -7.41 -18.51 -41.29
N SER A 44 -8.24 -17.47 -41.44
CA SER A 44 -9.03 -17.19 -42.62
C SER A 44 -8.28 -16.20 -43.51
N SER A 45 -8.21 -16.49 -44.81
CA SER A 45 -7.44 -15.72 -45.78
C SER A 45 -8.24 -15.45 -47.04
N ALA A 46 -8.13 -14.23 -47.58
CA ALA A 46 -8.78 -13.84 -48.83
C ALA A 46 -8.28 -14.66 -50.03
N GLN A 47 -7.05 -15.17 -49.92
CA GLN A 47 -6.34 -15.97 -50.93
C GLN A 47 -5.91 -17.35 -50.40
N ALA A 48 -5.65 -18.28 -51.30
CA ALA A 48 -5.14 -19.61 -50.92
C ALA A 48 -3.79 -19.51 -50.19
N ILE A 49 -3.68 -20.17 -49.04
CA ILE A 49 -2.45 -20.27 -48.23
C ILE A 49 -1.49 -21.26 -48.89
N ASN A 50 -0.26 -20.83 -49.19
CA ASN A 50 0.75 -21.61 -49.91
C ASN A 50 2.06 -21.76 -49.13
N ALA A 51 3.05 -22.39 -49.77
CA ALA A 51 4.36 -22.73 -49.20
C ALA A 51 5.15 -21.54 -48.63
N ASN A 52 4.85 -20.31 -49.04
CA ASN A 52 5.52 -19.09 -48.60
C ASN A 52 4.80 -18.42 -47.41
N SER A 53 4.02 -19.16 -46.63
CA SER A 53 3.37 -18.62 -45.43
C SER A 53 4.11 -19.07 -44.18
N THR A 54 4.23 -18.17 -43.21
CA THR A 54 4.90 -18.40 -41.92
C THR A 54 4.12 -17.74 -40.79
N LEU A 55 3.82 -18.48 -39.72
CA LEU A 55 3.26 -17.91 -38.49
C LEU A 55 4.36 -17.88 -37.43
N TRP A 56 4.80 -16.70 -37.02
CA TRP A 56 5.79 -16.47 -35.98
C TRP A 56 5.11 -16.49 -34.61
N LEU A 57 5.69 -17.26 -33.69
CA LEU A 57 5.12 -17.52 -32.37
C LEU A 57 6.09 -16.99 -31.29
N ASN A 58 5.63 -16.01 -30.52
CA ASN A 58 6.28 -15.51 -29.31
C ASN A 58 5.58 -16.13 -28.09
N THR A 59 6.32 -16.80 -27.23
CA THR A 59 5.78 -17.60 -26.11
C THR A 59 5.99 -16.96 -24.74
N ASP A 60 6.79 -15.90 -24.65
CA ASP A 60 7.13 -15.20 -23.40
C ASP A 60 6.71 -13.71 -23.39
N ALA A 61 6.07 -13.26 -24.47
CA ALA A 61 5.66 -11.88 -24.77
C ALA A 61 6.83 -10.86 -24.78
N ASN A 62 8.07 -11.32 -24.77
CA ASN A 62 9.24 -10.47 -24.76
C ASN A 62 9.82 -10.40 -26.16
N ILE A 63 9.66 -9.24 -26.80
CA ILE A 63 10.16 -9.05 -28.16
C ILE A 63 11.69 -9.14 -28.26
N ASN A 64 12.43 -9.05 -27.14
CA ASN A 64 13.91 -9.05 -27.10
C ASN A 64 14.52 -10.44 -26.98
N THR A 65 13.74 -11.43 -26.58
CA THR A 65 14.12 -12.85 -26.58
C THR A 65 13.68 -13.48 -27.91
N GLY A 66 14.21 -14.67 -28.23
CA GLY A 66 13.87 -15.36 -29.48
C GLY A 66 14.47 -14.76 -30.77
N TYR A 67 13.92 -15.19 -31.92
CA TYR A 67 14.34 -14.77 -33.25
C TYR A 67 13.71 -13.42 -33.64
N LYS A 68 14.55 -12.47 -34.09
CA LYS A 68 14.09 -11.18 -34.60
C LYS A 68 13.70 -11.28 -36.06
N VAL A 69 12.39 -11.24 -36.34
CA VAL A 69 11.86 -11.19 -37.71
C VAL A 69 12.34 -9.90 -38.39
N TRP A 70 13.04 -10.05 -39.52
CA TRP A 70 13.75 -8.99 -40.24
C TRP A 70 14.70 -8.14 -39.39
N GLY A 71 15.18 -8.67 -38.25
CA GLY A 71 16.13 -8.00 -37.37
C GLY A 71 15.52 -6.98 -36.39
N PHE A 72 14.20 -6.78 -36.39
CA PHE A 72 13.56 -5.82 -35.48
C PHE A 72 12.29 -6.31 -34.78
N ALA A 73 11.57 -7.31 -35.30
CA ALA A 73 10.23 -7.65 -34.84
C ALA A 73 10.09 -9.02 -34.14
N SER A 74 8.93 -9.21 -33.50
CA SER A 74 8.35 -10.43 -32.93
C SER A 74 9.06 -11.09 -31.74
N GLY A 75 10.39 -11.17 -31.71
CA GLY A 75 11.11 -11.98 -30.72
C GLY A 75 10.54 -13.41 -30.64
N ALA A 76 10.52 -14.13 -31.75
CA ALA A 76 9.79 -15.39 -31.87
C ALA A 76 10.64 -16.60 -31.47
N GLU A 77 10.22 -17.38 -30.49
CA GLU A 77 10.88 -18.64 -30.12
C GLU A 77 10.59 -19.73 -31.15
N PHE A 78 9.40 -19.69 -31.78
CA PHE A 78 8.95 -20.69 -32.73
C PHE A 78 8.33 -20.08 -33.98
N ASN A 79 8.25 -20.87 -35.05
CA ASN A 79 7.46 -20.53 -36.24
C ASN A 79 6.77 -21.76 -36.83
N VAL A 80 5.57 -21.57 -37.38
CA VAL A 80 4.89 -22.55 -38.21
C VAL A 80 5.16 -22.23 -39.67
N ASN A 81 5.91 -23.08 -40.36
CA ASN A 81 6.26 -22.91 -41.77
C ASN A 81 5.63 -24.04 -42.62
N PHE A 82 5.15 -23.69 -43.83
CA PHE A 82 4.42 -24.60 -44.71
C PHE A 82 5.29 -25.44 -45.65
N GLY A 83 6.58 -25.14 -45.77
CA GLY A 83 7.55 -25.86 -46.60
C GLY A 83 7.16 -26.00 -48.09
N ALA A 84 8.05 -26.57 -48.90
CA ALA A 84 7.78 -26.75 -50.33
C ALA A 84 6.61 -27.72 -50.64
N ASN A 85 6.24 -28.57 -49.67
CA ASN A 85 5.12 -29.52 -49.79
C ASN A 85 3.78 -28.94 -49.31
N GLY A 86 3.75 -27.70 -48.80
CA GLY A 86 2.54 -27.01 -48.36
C GLY A 86 1.92 -27.57 -47.07
N VAL A 87 2.72 -28.27 -46.24
CA VAL A 87 2.34 -28.88 -44.97
C VAL A 87 2.91 -28.06 -43.81
N PRO A 88 2.08 -27.49 -42.91
CA PRO A 88 2.55 -26.74 -41.76
C PRO A 88 3.25 -27.65 -40.74
N ARG A 89 4.43 -27.22 -40.28
CA ARG A 89 5.17 -27.84 -39.17
C ARG A 89 5.74 -26.78 -38.25
N LEU A 90 6.05 -27.17 -37.01
CA LEU A 90 6.64 -26.29 -36.00
C LEU A 90 8.17 -26.29 -36.12
N TYR A 91 8.76 -25.10 -36.13
CA TYR A 91 10.20 -24.86 -36.18
C TYR A 91 10.63 -23.88 -35.09
N THR A 92 11.93 -23.81 -34.80
CA THR A 92 12.57 -22.78 -33.99
C THR A 92 13.70 -22.11 -34.77
N GLY A 93 14.01 -20.86 -34.41
CA GLY A 93 14.96 -19.99 -35.12
C GLY A 93 14.32 -19.27 -36.32
N ALA A 94 15.11 -19.05 -37.37
CA ALA A 94 14.66 -18.43 -38.61
C ALA A 94 13.58 -19.28 -39.33
N ASP A 95 13.01 -18.71 -40.39
CA ASP A 95 11.91 -19.30 -41.15
C ASP A 95 12.26 -20.73 -41.63
N GLY A 96 11.53 -21.73 -41.11
CA GLY A 96 11.76 -23.14 -41.43
C GLY A 96 13.14 -23.71 -41.03
N GLN A 97 13.88 -23.07 -40.11
CA GLN A 97 15.27 -23.41 -39.80
C GLN A 97 15.44 -24.76 -39.11
N THR A 98 14.95 -24.90 -37.87
CA THR A 98 15.14 -26.12 -37.06
C THR A 98 13.80 -26.75 -36.75
N LEU A 99 13.54 -27.96 -37.26
CA LEU A 99 12.26 -28.66 -37.04
C LEU A 99 12.11 -29.06 -35.56
N VAL A 100 10.98 -28.67 -34.96
CA VAL A 100 10.59 -29.04 -33.60
C VAL A 100 9.61 -30.22 -33.62
N GLY A 101 8.62 -30.21 -34.51
CA GLY A 101 7.65 -31.31 -34.62
C GLY A 101 6.58 -31.11 -35.69
N ASP A 102 5.88 -32.20 -36.01
CA ASP A 102 4.68 -32.16 -36.85
C ASP A 102 3.49 -31.62 -36.04
N LEU A 103 2.55 -30.97 -36.74
CA LEU A 103 1.34 -30.39 -36.16
C LEU A 103 0.10 -31.11 -36.67
N SER A 104 -0.91 -31.23 -35.81
CA SER A 104 -2.26 -31.56 -36.26
C SER A 104 -2.87 -30.31 -36.88
N TYR A 105 -3.30 -30.41 -38.13
CA TYR A 105 -3.89 -29.29 -38.86
C TYR A 105 -4.98 -29.76 -39.81
N SER A 106 -5.88 -28.84 -40.18
CA SER A 106 -6.78 -29.00 -41.32
C SER A 106 -6.72 -27.77 -42.21
N LEU A 107 -6.99 -27.98 -43.49
CA LEU A 107 -7.00 -26.94 -44.49
C LEU A 107 -8.24 -27.13 -45.37
N SER A 108 -9.05 -26.09 -45.49
CA SER A 108 -10.18 -26.05 -46.42
C SER A 108 -9.79 -26.45 -47.85
N ALA A 109 -10.77 -26.93 -48.62
CA ALA A 109 -10.55 -27.38 -49.99
C ALA A 109 -10.00 -26.28 -50.92
N ASP A 110 -10.36 -25.01 -50.69
CA ASP A 110 -9.85 -23.85 -51.42
C ASP A 110 -8.59 -23.24 -50.77
N ARG A 111 -8.10 -23.84 -49.68
CA ARG A 111 -6.92 -23.45 -48.90
C ARG A 111 -7.02 -22.07 -48.26
N LYS A 112 -8.23 -21.55 -48.03
CA LYS A 112 -8.44 -20.22 -47.45
C LYS A 112 -8.63 -20.21 -45.94
N VAL A 113 -9.07 -21.33 -45.38
CA VAL A 113 -9.13 -21.59 -43.93
C VAL A 113 -8.08 -22.64 -43.57
N LEU A 114 -7.28 -22.33 -42.57
CA LEU A 114 -6.31 -23.18 -41.89
C LEU A 114 -6.72 -23.29 -40.43
N GLU A 115 -6.65 -24.47 -39.85
CA GLU A 115 -6.75 -24.69 -38.41
C GLU A 115 -5.57 -25.52 -37.92
N ILE A 116 -5.01 -25.17 -36.77
CA ILE A 116 -3.85 -25.85 -36.17
C ILE A 116 -4.13 -26.12 -34.70
N ALA A 117 -3.73 -27.30 -34.24
CA ALA A 117 -3.57 -27.62 -32.83
C ALA A 117 -2.08 -27.70 -32.48
N LEU A 118 -1.66 -26.86 -31.54
CA LEU A 118 -0.29 -26.73 -31.05
C LEU A 118 -0.22 -27.16 -29.58
N PRO A 119 0.23 -28.41 -29.30
CA PRO A 119 0.38 -28.88 -27.93
C PRO A 119 1.47 -28.10 -27.18
N LYS A 120 1.20 -27.73 -25.92
CA LYS A 120 2.16 -27.11 -25.01
C LYS A 120 3.43 -27.94 -24.82
N SER A 121 3.32 -29.25 -24.92
CA SER A 121 4.48 -30.15 -24.84
C SER A 121 5.54 -29.90 -25.91
N LEU A 122 5.19 -29.27 -27.04
CA LEU A 122 6.14 -28.87 -28.08
C LEU A 122 6.80 -27.51 -27.81
N LEU A 123 6.22 -26.67 -26.94
CA LEU A 123 6.72 -25.33 -26.63
C LEU A 123 7.46 -25.27 -25.29
N GLY A 124 7.06 -26.12 -24.34
CA GLY A 124 7.49 -26.10 -22.94
C GLY A 124 6.31 -26.01 -21.99
N ALA A 125 6.33 -26.76 -20.89
CA ALA A 125 5.19 -26.86 -19.96
C ALA A 125 4.80 -25.52 -19.30
N SER A 126 5.76 -24.61 -19.16
CA SER A 126 5.59 -23.28 -18.58
C SER A 126 4.93 -22.25 -19.51
N VAL A 127 4.77 -22.56 -20.81
CA VAL A 127 4.17 -21.62 -21.76
C VAL A 127 2.68 -21.44 -21.45
N SER A 128 2.30 -20.22 -21.07
CA SER A 128 0.93 -19.84 -20.69
C SER A 128 0.23 -18.96 -21.72
N SER A 129 0.97 -18.44 -22.71
CA SER A 129 0.42 -17.65 -23.81
C SER A 129 1.23 -17.84 -25.10
N VAL A 130 0.61 -17.56 -26.24
CA VAL A 130 1.27 -17.55 -27.55
C VAL A 130 0.85 -16.31 -28.33
N GLY A 131 1.76 -15.37 -28.54
CA GLY A 131 1.64 -14.29 -29.50
C GLY A 131 1.90 -14.79 -30.93
N ILE A 132 1.03 -14.45 -31.87
CA ILE A 132 1.09 -14.87 -33.27
C ILE A 132 1.24 -13.66 -34.18
N MET A 133 2.23 -13.71 -35.09
CA MET A 133 2.31 -12.82 -36.25
C MET A 133 2.34 -13.67 -37.52
N ALA A 134 1.45 -13.44 -38.47
CA ALA A 134 1.30 -14.27 -39.67
C ALA A 134 1.74 -13.54 -40.94
N ASP A 135 2.76 -14.10 -41.58
CA ASP A 135 3.14 -13.78 -42.95
C ASP A 135 2.41 -14.76 -43.88
N ILE A 136 1.52 -14.24 -44.71
CA ILE A 136 0.74 -15.02 -45.67
C ILE A 136 1.31 -14.78 -47.06
N ASN A 137 1.93 -15.84 -47.59
CA ASN A 137 2.51 -15.89 -48.93
C ASN A 137 3.59 -14.81 -49.20
N ASN A 138 4.31 -14.32 -48.19
CA ASN A 138 5.27 -13.21 -48.27
C ASN A 138 4.65 -11.92 -48.85
N ALA A 139 3.34 -11.73 -48.66
CA ALA A 139 2.59 -10.66 -49.31
C ALA A 139 1.61 -9.93 -48.39
N VAL A 140 0.99 -10.65 -47.44
CA VAL A 140 0.08 -10.06 -46.46
C VAL A 140 0.59 -10.39 -45.07
N PHE A 141 0.74 -9.35 -44.27
CA PHE A 141 1.28 -9.44 -42.91
C PHE A 141 0.15 -9.18 -41.92
N LEU A 142 0.02 -10.03 -40.92
CA LEU A 142 -0.93 -9.89 -39.83
C LEU A 142 -0.14 -9.86 -38.51
N PRO A 143 -0.13 -8.74 -37.76
CA PRO A 143 -0.69 -7.44 -38.12
C PRO A 143 0.04 -6.81 -39.32
N SER A 144 -0.57 -5.80 -39.96
CA SER A 144 0.06 -5.10 -41.11
C SER A 144 1.38 -4.41 -40.74
N ASP A 145 1.63 -4.21 -39.44
CA ASP A 145 2.83 -3.61 -38.89
C ASP A 145 3.34 -4.49 -37.73
N TYR A 146 4.46 -5.17 -37.96
CA TYR A 146 5.09 -6.09 -36.99
C TYR A 146 5.82 -5.36 -35.85
N THR A 147 5.81 -4.02 -35.84
CA THR A 147 6.18 -3.26 -34.64
C THR A 147 5.03 -3.19 -33.62
N GLN A 148 3.81 -3.54 -34.04
CA GLN A 148 2.66 -3.69 -33.15
C GLN A 148 2.72 -5.03 -32.40
N VAL A 149 1.96 -5.10 -31.30
CA VAL A 149 1.87 -6.31 -30.48
C VAL A 149 1.30 -7.47 -31.30
N ALA A 150 1.86 -8.66 -31.13
CA ALA A 150 1.38 -9.89 -31.76
C ALA A 150 -0.06 -10.23 -31.31
N TYR A 151 -0.77 -11.04 -32.10
CA TYR A 151 -2.08 -11.55 -31.70
C TYR A 151 -1.94 -12.63 -30.64
N THR A 152 -2.34 -12.34 -29.40
CA THR A 152 -2.03 -13.23 -28.27
C THR A 152 -3.19 -14.17 -27.95
N ILE A 153 -2.89 -15.47 -27.92
CA ILE A 153 -3.71 -16.48 -27.27
C ILE A 153 -3.24 -16.57 -25.82
N THR A 154 -4.04 -16.09 -24.90
CA THR A 154 -3.80 -16.27 -23.46
C THR A 154 -4.71 -17.36 -22.92
N THR A 155 -4.42 -17.84 -21.71
CA THR A 155 -5.45 -18.50 -20.89
C THR A 155 -6.68 -17.57 -20.87
N PRO A 156 -7.88 -18.05 -21.25
CA PRO A 156 -9.08 -17.23 -21.10
C PRO A 156 -9.12 -16.75 -19.66
N ALA A 157 -9.23 -15.44 -19.43
CA ALA A 157 -9.66 -14.99 -18.12
C ALA A 157 -10.98 -15.71 -17.87
N THR A 158 -11.05 -16.53 -16.83
CA THR A 158 -12.35 -17.04 -16.39
C THR A 158 -13.18 -15.80 -16.10
N SER A 159 -14.14 -15.52 -16.98
CA SER A 159 -15.13 -14.48 -16.74
C SER A 159 -15.72 -14.78 -15.37
N VAL A 160 -15.52 -13.89 -14.41
CA VAL A 160 -16.09 -14.07 -13.07
C VAL A 160 -17.61 -13.96 -13.13
N TYR A 161 -18.11 -13.36 -14.22
CA TYR A 161 -19.51 -13.23 -14.59
C TYR A 161 -20.02 -14.52 -15.23
N ASP A 162 -21.07 -15.10 -14.66
CA ASP A 162 -21.75 -16.29 -15.18
C ASP A 162 -23.01 -15.91 -16.01
N GLY A 163 -23.33 -14.61 -16.07
CA GLY A 163 -24.46 -14.03 -16.78
C GLY A 163 -25.77 -14.20 -16.02
N LEU A 164 -25.77 -14.91 -14.90
CA LEU A 164 -26.86 -14.94 -13.94
C LEU A 164 -26.79 -13.66 -13.09
N LEU A 165 -27.86 -13.40 -12.33
CA LEU A 165 -27.94 -12.21 -11.47
C LEU A 165 -28.07 -12.60 -10.00
N THR A 166 -27.56 -13.77 -9.63
CA THR A 166 -27.74 -14.36 -8.30
C THR A 166 -26.88 -13.72 -7.21
N GLU A 167 -25.79 -13.08 -7.62
CA GLU A 167 -24.83 -12.33 -6.81
C GLU A 167 -25.24 -10.86 -6.62
N TRP A 168 -26.25 -10.38 -7.35
CA TRP A 168 -26.69 -9.00 -7.32
C TRP A 168 -27.72 -8.79 -6.21
N THR A 169 -27.47 -7.80 -5.37
CA THR A 169 -28.37 -7.44 -4.26
C THR A 169 -29.36 -6.36 -4.68
N VAL A 170 -30.42 -6.18 -3.89
CA VAL A 170 -31.41 -5.11 -4.13
C VAL A 170 -30.77 -3.73 -4.06
N ASP A 171 -29.76 -3.53 -3.22
CA ASP A 171 -29.07 -2.24 -3.05
C ASP A 171 -28.21 -1.87 -4.26
N GLN A 172 -27.80 -2.87 -5.06
CA GLN A 172 -27.06 -2.66 -6.31
C GLN A 172 -27.98 -2.39 -7.51
N ARG A 173 -29.30 -2.36 -7.30
CA ARG A 173 -30.29 -2.14 -8.36
C ARG A 173 -30.44 -0.64 -8.65
N LEU A 174 -30.05 -0.22 -9.85
CA LEU A 174 -30.06 1.17 -10.27
C LEU A 174 -31.45 1.67 -10.70
N ASP A 175 -32.36 0.79 -11.13
CA ASP A 175 -33.70 1.14 -11.61
C ASP A 175 -34.78 1.13 -10.52
N ASN A 176 -34.42 1.34 -9.25
CA ASN A 176 -35.29 1.19 -8.08
C ASN A 176 -36.24 2.38 -7.80
N THR A 177 -36.34 3.36 -8.70
CA THR A 177 -37.23 4.53 -8.57
C THR A 177 -38.49 4.39 -9.42
N PRO A 178 -39.70 4.69 -8.91
CA PRO A 178 -40.95 4.40 -9.62
C PRO A 178 -41.07 4.97 -11.04
N ASP A 179 -40.40 6.07 -11.35
CA ASP A 179 -40.35 6.72 -12.67
C ASP A 179 -39.34 6.09 -13.65
N LYS A 180 -38.39 5.30 -13.15
CA LYS A 180 -37.33 4.64 -13.93
C LYS A 180 -37.50 3.13 -14.06
N VAL A 181 -38.43 2.52 -13.32
CA VAL A 181 -38.78 1.10 -13.41
C VAL A 181 -39.45 0.80 -14.76
N VAL A 182 -38.96 -0.21 -15.46
CA VAL A 182 -39.62 -0.79 -16.63
C VAL A 182 -40.01 -2.23 -16.33
N ALA A 183 -41.30 -2.55 -16.43
CA ALA A 183 -41.82 -3.86 -16.06
C ALA A 183 -41.13 -4.98 -16.84
N GLY A 184 -40.56 -5.95 -16.11
CA GLY A 184 -39.84 -7.10 -16.68
C GLY A 184 -38.34 -6.86 -16.92
N TYR A 185 -37.82 -5.67 -16.59
CA TYR A 185 -36.40 -5.32 -16.69
C TYR A 185 -35.87 -4.91 -15.33
N GLU A 186 -34.59 -5.17 -15.09
CA GLU A 186 -33.87 -4.77 -13.87
C GLU A 186 -32.44 -4.39 -14.30
N LEU A 187 -31.96 -3.24 -13.87
CA LEU A 187 -30.58 -2.80 -14.14
C LEU A 187 -29.84 -2.69 -12.82
N TYR A 188 -28.67 -3.31 -12.75
CA TYR A 188 -27.80 -3.32 -11.59
C TYR A 188 -26.45 -2.70 -11.92
N GLY A 189 -25.78 -2.13 -10.91
CA GLY A 189 -24.47 -1.54 -11.03
C GLY A 189 -23.70 -1.59 -9.72
N LYS A 190 -22.41 -1.88 -9.79
CA LYS A 190 -21.47 -1.78 -8.67
C LYS A 190 -20.08 -1.40 -9.17
N VAL A 191 -19.24 -0.91 -8.29
CA VAL A 191 -17.80 -0.75 -8.58
C VAL A 191 -17.05 -1.91 -7.93
N ALA A 192 -16.26 -2.63 -8.72
CA ALA A 192 -15.47 -3.76 -8.26
C ALA A 192 -14.04 -3.61 -8.81
N GLY A 193 -13.06 -3.44 -7.91
CA GLY A 193 -11.70 -3.04 -8.29
C GLY A 193 -11.71 -1.76 -9.12
N ASP A 194 -10.97 -1.76 -10.23
CA ASP A 194 -10.88 -0.64 -11.17
C ASP A 194 -11.90 -0.69 -12.32
N SER A 195 -13.08 -1.26 -12.09
CA SER A 195 -14.15 -1.37 -13.11
C SER A 195 -15.52 -0.95 -12.59
N PHE A 196 -16.32 -0.36 -13.49
CA PHE A 196 -17.77 -0.26 -13.33
C PHE A 196 -18.40 -1.55 -13.86
N VAL A 197 -19.12 -2.27 -13.01
CA VAL A 197 -19.74 -3.56 -13.34
C VAL A 197 -21.24 -3.38 -13.41
N PHE A 198 -21.87 -3.96 -14.42
CA PHE A 198 -23.30 -3.86 -14.66
C PHE A 198 -23.94 -5.24 -14.83
N GLY A 199 -25.16 -5.37 -14.31
CA GLY A 199 -26.02 -6.52 -14.51
C GLY A 199 -27.34 -6.08 -15.14
N LEU A 200 -27.83 -6.78 -16.15
CA LEU A 200 -29.11 -6.51 -16.81
C LEU A 200 -29.97 -7.76 -16.75
N LYS A 201 -31.20 -7.62 -16.26
CA LYS A 201 -32.30 -8.55 -16.51
C LYS A 201 -33.19 -8.00 -17.60
N SER A 202 -33.59 -8.86 -18.53
CA SER A 202 -34.41 -8.48 -19.66
C SER A 202 -35.60 -9.41 -19.82
N ALA A 203 -36.77 -8.84 -20.14
CA ALA A 203 -37.97 -9.60 -20.47
C ALA A 203 -37.88 -10.29 -21.84
N VAL A 204 -36.93 -9.87 -22.69
CA VAL A 204 -36.68 -10.40 -24.03
C VAL A 204 -35.20 -10.79 -24.19
N PRO A 205 -34.85 -11.73 -25.08
CA PRO A 205 -33.46 -12.04 -25.35
C PRO A 205 -32.66 -10.79 -25.75
N ILE A 206 -31.56 -10.56 -25.05
CA ILE A 206 -30.57 -9.51 -25.31
C ILE A 206 -29.84 -9.88 -26.59
N GLY A 207 -29.90 -8.99 -27.58
CA GLY A 207 -29.37 -9.25 -28.91
C GLY A 207 -28.70 -8.03 -29.53
N PRO A 208 -28.32 -8.16 -30.82
CA PRO A 208 -27.72 -7.06 -31.56
C PRO A 208 -28.58 -5.79 -31.51
N ASN A 209 -27.93 -4.63 -31.44
CA ASN A 209 -28.55 -3.32 -31.23
C ASN A 209 -29.04 -3.06 -29.79
N THR A 210 -28.51 -3.79 -28.81
CA THR A 210 -28.58 -3.34 -27.41
C THR A 210 -27.41 -2.41 -27.15
N THR A 211 -27.68 -1.21 -26.62
CA THR A 211 -26.67 -0.19 -26.34
C THR A 211 -26.83 0.37 -24.94
N PHE A 212 -25.73 0.43 -24.18
CA PHE A 212 -25.62 1.17 -22.92
C PHE A 212 -24.78 2.42 -23.16
N TRP A 213 -25.41 3.58 -23.15
CA TRP A 213 -24.77 4.89 -23.26
C TRP A 213 -24.26 5.33 -21.89
N LEU A 214 -22.98 5.68 -21.82
CA LEU A 214 -22.26 6.04 -20.60
C LEU A 214 -21.82 7.51 -20.70
N ASP A 215 -22.39 8.34 -19.83
CA ASP A 215 -22.00 9.72 -19.59
C ASP A 215 -21.13 9.75 -18.33
N THR A 216 -19.85 10.08 -18.52
CA THR A 216 -18.78 9.91 -17.52
C THR A 216 -18.46 11.18 -16.75
N ASP A 217 -18.95 12.32 -17.22
CA ASP A 217 -18.78 13.63 -16.57
C ASP A 217 -20.11 14.19 -16.02
N ASN A 218 -21.22 13.46 -16.22
CA ASN A 218 -22.59 13.83 -15.86
C ASN A 218 -23.01 15.18 -16.48
N ASN A 219 -22.40 15.55 -17.61
CA ASN A 219 -22.69 16.77 -18.31
C ASN A 219 -23.33 16.44 -19.65
N THR A 220 -24.66 16.49 -19.65
CA THR A 220 -25.42 16.32 -20.90
C THR A 220 -25.03 17.32 -22.00
N GLY A 221 -24.32 18.42 -21.72
CA GLY A 221 -23.82 19.34 -22.75
C GLY A 221 -22.61 18.82 -23.54
N THR A 222 -21.87 17.86 -23.00
CA THR A 222 -20.69 17.21 -23.59
C THR A 222 -21.05 15.83 -24.14
N GLY A 223 -20.10 15.18 -24.83
CA GLY A 223 -20.33 13.86 -25.42
C GLY A 223 -21.29 13.81 -26.61
N TYR A 224 -21.77 12.60 -26.92
CA TYR A 224 -22.70 12.32 -28.00
C TYR A 224 -24.16 12.51 -27.57
N LYS A 225 -24.93 13.17 -28.44
CA LYS A 225 -26.37 13.38 -28.27
C LYS A 225 -27.19 12.28 -28.91
N ILE A 226 -27.80 11.45 -28.06
CA ILE A 226 -28.70 10.37 -28.48
C ILE A 226 -29.92 11.00 -29.16
N TRP A 227 -30.12 10.65 -30.43
CA TRP A 227 -31.13 11.23 -31.35
C TRP A 227 -31.13 12.77 -31.41
N GLY A 228 -29.99 13.40 -31.09
CA GLY A 228 -29.82 14.86 -31.16
C GLY A 228 -30.43 15.65 -30.00
N PHE A 229 -30.99 15.00 -28.96
CA PHE A 229 -31.59 15.72 -27.83
C PHE A 229 -31.27 15.15 -26.44
N ALA A 230 -31.02 13.85 -26.31
CA ALA A 230 -30.90 13.17 -25.01
C ALA A 230 -29.46 12.77 -24.67
N GLY A 231 -29.18 12.69 -23.36
CA GLY A 231 -27.88 12.29 -22.81
C GLY A 231 -26.76 13.30 -23.07
N GLY A 232 -25.54 12.79 -23.01
CA GLY A 232 -24.26 13.45 -23.30
C GLY A 232 -23.16 12.40 -23.17
N ALA A 233 -23.31 11.29 -23.91
CA ALA A 233 -22.51 10.09 -23.62
C ALA A 233 -21.13 10.18 -24.29
N GLU A 234 -20.05 10.15 -23.49
CA GLU A 234 -18.69 10.02 -24.03
C GLU A 234 -18.46 8.61 -24.59
N PHE A 235 -19.12 7.61 -24.02
CA PHE A 235 -18.93 6.20 -24.37
C PHE A 235 -20.25 5.46 -24.56
N ASN A 236 -20.22 4.34 -25.28
CA ASN A 236 -21.33 3.39 -25.33
C ASN A 236 -20.82 1.94 -25.35
N VAL A 237 -21.49 1.05 -24.62
CA VAL A 237 -21.33 -0.39 -24.77
C VAL A 237 -22.37 -0.88 -25.76
N ASN A 238 -21.94 -1.35 -26.92
CA ASN A 238 -22.84 -1.83 -27.97
C ASN A 238 -22.63 -3.33 -28.19
N ILE A 239 -23.75 -4.06 -28.30
CA ILE A 239 -23.75 -5.46 -28.71
C ILE A 239 -23.86 -5.51 -30.24
N GLY A 240 -22.74 -5.87 -30.87
CA GLY A 240 -22.62 -5.92 -32.32
C GLY A 240 -23.47 -7.04 -32.95
N ALA A 241 -23.51 -7.05 -34.29
CA ALA A 241 -24.18 -8.11 -35.05
C ALA A 241 -23.58 -9.52 -34.82
N ASP A 242 -22.34 -9.57 -34.34
CA ASP A 242 -21.64 -10.77 -33.92
C ASP A 242 -22.02 -11.24 -32.50
N GLY A 243 -22.88 -10.49 -31.80
CA GLY A 243 -23.32 -10.80 -30.44
C GLY A 243 -22.32 -10.39 -29.36
N VAL A 244 -21.23 -9.70 -29.72
CA VAL A 244 -20.16 -9.35 -28.79
C VAL A 244 -20.35 -7.93 -28.27
N ALA A 245 -20.26 -7.77 -26.95
CA ALA A 245 -20.29 -6.48 -26.29
C ALA A 245 -18.90 -5.82 -26.33
N ARG A 246 -18.83 -4.58 -26.83
CA ARG A 246 -17.60 -3.78 -26.85
C ARG A 246 -17.87 -2.35 -26.44
N LEU A 247 -16.83 -1.66 -25.99
CA LEU A 247 -16.88 -0.24 -25.64
C LEU A 247 -16.51 0.63 -26.84
N TYR A 248 -17.31 1.65 -27.10
CA TYR A 248 -17.19 2.59 -28.19
C TYR A 248 -17.27 4.04 -27.69
N THR A 249 -16.86 4.99 -28.52
CA THR A 249 -17.12 6.42 -28.35
C THR A 249 -17.83 6.99 -29.60
N GLY A 250 -18.62 8.05 -29.41
CA GLY A 250 -19.47 8.64 -30.45
C GLY A 250 -20.86 7.97 -30.53
N ALA A 251 -21.40 7.86 -31.75
CA ALA A 251 -22.66 7.16 -32.02
C ALA A 251 -22.56 5.64 -31.73
N ASP A 252 -23.68 4.92 -31.83
CA ASP A 252 -23.74 3.50 -31.48
C ASP A 252 -22.74 2.70 -32.32
N GLY A 253 -21.84 1.97 -31.66
CA GLY A 253 -20.82 1.17 -32.35
C GLY A 253 -19.85 1.97 -33.24
N GLN A 254 -19.75 3.29 -33.12
CA GLN A 254 -19.01 4.14 -34.07
C GLN A 254 -17.49 3.93 -34.01
N THR A 255 -16.84 4.33 -32.91
CA THR A 255 -15.38 4.26 -32.77
C THR A 255 -15.03 3.30 -31.64
N LEU A 256 -14.38 2.18 -31.95
CA LEU A 256 -14.02 1.18 -30.93
C LEU A 256 -12.98 1.75 -29.95
N VAL A 257 -13.27 1.63 -28.66
CA VAL A 257 -12.36 1.97 -27.55
C VAL A 257 -11.67 0.72 -27.00
N GLY A 258 -12.42 -0.38 -26.81
CA GLY A 258 -11.85 -1.62 -26.30
C GLY A 258 -12.85 -2.77 -26.19
N THR A 259 -12.34 -3.97 -25.90
CA THR A 259 -13.14 -5.16 -25.56
C THR A 259 -13.52 -5.14 -24.09
N LEU A 260 -14.64 -5.78 -23.74
CA LEU A 260 -15.13 -5.86 -22.37
C LEU A 260 -15.18 -7.33 -21.92
N GLU A 261 -15.04 -7.55 -20.61
CA GLU A 261 -15.41 -8.82 -19.99
C GLU A 261 -16.95 -8.82 -19.84
N TYR A 262 -17.63 -9.82 -20.40
CA TYR A 262 -19.09 -9.93 -20.33
C TYR A 262 -19.56 -11.38 -20.39
N LYS A 263 -20.78 -11.62 -19.91
CA LYS A 263 -21.48 -12.88 -20.08
C LYS A 263 -22.97 -12.67 -20.26
N ILE A 264 -23.56 -13.32 -21.26
CA ILE A 264 -25.03 -13.41 -21.43
C ILE A 264 -25.46 -14.81 -20.98
N ALA A 265 -26.45 -14.90 -20.08
CA ALA A 265 -26.97 -16.18 -19.61
C ALA A 265 -27.59 -17.01 -20.74
N ALA A 266 -27.66 -18.33 -20.51
CA ALA A 266 -28.40 -19.23 -21.38
C ALA A 266 -29.87 -18.77 -21.53
N GLY A 267 -30.30 -18.55 -22.77
CA GLY A 267 -31.62 -17.99 -23.10
C GLY A 267 -31.66 -16.47 -23.29
N GLY A 268 -30.56 -15.76 -23.02
CA GLY A 268 -30.41 -14.35 -23.37
C GLY A 268 -31.16 -13.36 -22.46
N LEU A 269 -31.76 -13.81 -21.36
CA LEU A 269 -32.62 -12.97 -20.52
C LEU A 269 -31.88 -12.24 -19.40
N SER A 270 -30.58 -12.48 -19.25
CA SER A 270 -29.72 -11.70 -18.37
C SER A 270 -28.31 -11.59 -18.91
N MET A 271 -27.62 -10.54 -18.51
CA MET A 271 -26.26 -10.24 -18.92
C MET A 271 -25.51 -9.54 -17.81
N GLU A 272 -24.22 -9.77 -17.74
CA GLU A 272 -23.27 -9.04 -16.90
C GLU A 272 -22.11 -8.56 -17.76
N PHE A 273 -21.56 -7.39 -17.44
CA PHE A 273 -20.34 -6.88 -18.07
C PHE A 273 -19.59 -5.91 -17.17
N ALA A 274 -18.27 -5.82 -17.38
CA ALA A 274 -17.41 -4.86 -16.71
C ALA A 274 -16.82 -3.85 -17.70
N VAL A 275 -16.80 -2.59 -17.29
CA VAL A 275 -16.17 -1.48 -18.01
C VAL A 275 -14.97 -0.99 -17.18
N PRO A 276 -13.73 -1.33 -17.57
CA PRO A 276 -12.53 -0.87 -16.88
C PRO A 276 -12.41 0.66 -16.92
N LYS A 277 -12.11 1.27 -15.76
CA LYS A 277 -11.90 2.73 -15.65
C LYS A 277 -10.74 3.21 -16.51
N ALA A 278 -9.72 2.39 -16.71
CA ALA A 278 -8.61 2.69 -17.60
C ALA A 278 -9.05 2.97 -19.06
N LEU A 279 -10.19 2.42 -19.51
CA LEU A 279 -10.75 2.68 -20.84
C LEU A 279 -11.60 3.97 -20.89
N LEU A 280 -12.12 4.44 -19.75
CA LEU A 280 -12.92 5.66 -19.66
C LEU A 280 -12.07 6.89 -19.33
N GLY A 281 -10.96 6.69 -18.62
CA GLY A 281 -10.06 7.71 -18.09
C GLY A 281 -9.85 7.52 -16.58
N PRO A 282 -8.62 7.69 -16.06
CA PRO A 282 -8.30 7.40 -14.66
C PRO A 282 -9.02 8.31 -13.64
N THR A 283 -9.57 9.43 -14.08
CA THR A 283 -10.30 10.40 -13.25
C THR A 283 -11.81 10.15 -13.20
N VAL A 284 -12.32 9.15 -13.91
CA VAL A 284 -13.76 8.86 -13.96
C VAL A 284 -14.20 8.20 -12.66
N THR A 285 -14.94 8.94 -11.84
CA THR A 285 -15.45 8.48 -10.54
C THR A 285 -16.93 8.15 -10.56
N SER A 286 -17.68 8.56 -11.58
CA SER A 286 -19.10 8.25 -11.76
C SER A 286 -19.46 8.01 -13.23
N VAL A 287 -20.57 7.30 -13.45
CA VAL A 287 -21.15 7.05 -14.77
C VAL A 287 -22.66 7.15 -14.69
N VAL A 288 -23.25 7.92 -15.61
CA VAL A 288 -24.69 7.92 -15.88
C VAL A 288 -24.96 7.00 -17.06
N VAL A 289 -25.85 6.03 -16.86
CA VAL A 289 -26.19 4.99 -17.84
C VAL A 289 -27.59 5.21 -18.38
N LEU A 290 -27.69 5.20 -19.71
CA LEU A 290 -28.95 5.08 -20.44
C LEU A 290 -28.84 3.81 -21.29
N ALA A 291 -29.80 2.91 -21.26
CA ALA A 291 -29.73 1.68 -22.02
C ALA A 291 -30.94 1.49 -22.92
N ASP A 292 -30.71 1.15 -24.19
CA ASP A 292 -31.74 0.67 -25.08
C ASP A 292 -31.51 -0.83 -25.37
N ILE A 293 -32.56 -1.63 -25.19
CA ILE A 293 -32.52 -3.08 -25.43
C ILE A 293 -33.12 -3.34 -26.80
N ASN A 294 -32.30 -3.86 -27.70
CA ASN A 294 -32.64 -4.14 -29.10
C ASN A 294 -33.29 -2.93 -29.81
N ASN A 295 -32.89 -1.69 -29.48
CA ASN A 295 -33.47 -0.44 -29.99
C ASN A 295 -35.01 -0.35 -29.85
N SER A 296 -35.59 -1.02 -28.85
CA SER A 296 -37.05 -1.18 -28.71
C SER A 296 -37.58 -0.91 -27.30
N VAL A 297 -36.76 -1.15 -26.28
CA VAL A 297 -37.08 -0.85 -24.89
C VAL A 297 -36.01 0.08 -24.34
N PHE A 298 -36.44 1.17 -23.71
CA PHE A 298 -35.54 2.19 -23.18
C PHE A 298 -35.55 2.14 -21.66
N LEU A 299 -34.36 2.15 -21.07
CA LEU A 299 -34.08 2.14 -19.65
C LEU A 299 -33.26 3.41 -19.35
N PRO A 300 -33.81 4.42 -18.66
CA PRO A 300 -35.20 4.53 -18.20
C PRO A 300 -36.19 4.72 -19.37
N PRO A 301 -37.51 4.60 -19.12
CA PRO A 301 -38.53 4.71 -20.17
C PRO A 301 -38.58 6.10 -20.84
N SER A 302 -37.88 7.09 -20.27
CA SER A 302 -37.67 8.40 -20.87
C SER A 302 -36.26 8.91 -20.59
N TYR A 303 -35.47 9.15 -21.64
CA TYR A 303 -34.11 9.71 -21.48
C TYR A 303 -34.12 11.22 -21.14
N ALA A 304 -35.28 11.88 -21.23
CA ALA A 304 -35.40 13.29 -20.86
C ALA A 304 -35.29 13.52 -19.33
N GLY A 305 -35.52 12.48 -18.52
CA GLY A 305 -35.41 12.54 -17.06
C GLY A 305 -34.00 12.27 -16.50
N GLY A 306 -33.00 12.08 -17.37
CA GLY A 306 -31.65 11.63 -16.98
C GLY A 306 -31.55 10.11 -16.83
N GLY A 307 -30.33 9.59 -16.72
CA GLY A 307 -30.06 8.15 -16.65
C GLY A 307 -29.98 7.56 -15.24
N TYR A 308 -29.49 6.33 -15.15
CA TYR A 308 -29.16 5.64 -13.92
C TYR A 308 -27.73 6.00 -13.49
N VAL A 309 -27.52 6.40 -12.24
CA VAL A 309 -26.20 6.87 -11.80
C VAL A 309 -25.49 5.77 -11.03
N LEU A 310 -24.22 5.50 -11.36
CA LEU A 310 -23.32 4.62 -10.63
C LEU A 310 -22.04 5.40 -10.27
N THR A 311 -21.66 5.42 -9.00
CA THR A 311 -20.50 6.17 -8.49
C THR A 311 -19.50 5.23 -7.80
N THR A 312 -18.21 5.53 -7.87
CA THR A 312 -17.15 4.84 -7.12
C THR A 312 -17.33 5.11 -5.63
N PRO A 313 -17.43 4.06 -4.78
CA PRO A 313 -17.45 4.25 -3.34
C PRO A 313 -16.12 4.88 -2.90
N VAL A 314 -16.20 6.09 -2.33
CA VAL A 314 -15.05 6.75 -1.71
C VAL A 314 -15.02 6.27 -0.25
N VAL A 315 -13.94 5.61 0.18
CA VAL A 315 -13.66 5.43 1.61
C VAL A 315 -13.08 6.74 2.14
N VAL A 316 -13.97 7.67 2.44
CA VAL A 316 -13.73 8.93 3.17
C VAL A 316 -14.99 9.12 4.03
N PRO A 317 -14.89 9.62 5.28
CA PRO A 317 -16.02 9.87 6.20
C PRO A 317 -17.25 10.48 5.51
N PRO A 318 -18.47 10.24 6.03
CA PRO A 318 -19.69 10.20 5.24
C PRO A 318 -19.85 11.39 4.30
N GLY A 319 -19.86 11.05 3.01
CA GLY A 319 -20.23 11.89 1.88
C GLY A 319 -19.84 11.22 0.56
N PRO A 320 -20.66 11.33 -0.50
CA PRO A 320 -21.76 12.26 -0.68
C PRO A 320 -23.11 11.71 -0.18
N TYR A 321 -23.89 12.56 0.49
CA TYR A 321 -25.24 12.26 0.96
C TYR A 321 -26.08 11.62 -0.14
N ASP A 322 -26.38 10.34 -0.02
CA ASP A 322 -27.24 9.60 -0.93
C ASP A 322 -28.69 9.50 -0.38
N GLY A 323 -28.86 9.91 0.88
CA GLY A 323 -30.12 9.92 1.60
C GLY A 323 -30.47 8.56 2.19
N LEU A 324 -29.74 7.50 1.84
CA LEU A 324 -29.79 6.19 2.49
C LEU A 324 -28.98 6.24 3.79
N LEU A 325 -29.16 5.24 4.65
CA LEU A 325 -28.49 5.18 5.95
C LEU A 325 -27.58 3.96 6.07
N THR A 326 -27.16 3.38 4.95
CA THR A 326 -26.41 2.12 4.88
C THR A 326 -24.98 2.23 5.36
N GLU A 327 -24.41 3.43 5.31
CA GLU A 327 -23.10 3.84 5.80
C GLU A 327 -23.08 4.16 7.29
N TRP A 328 -24.26 4.37 7.89
CA TRP A 328 -24.39 4.77 9.28
C TRP A 328 -24.35 3.55 10.21
N THR A 329 -23.42 3.58 11.16
CA THR A 329 -23.19 2.49 12.11
C THR A 329 -23.99 2.66 13.39
N ALA A 330 -24.14 1.58 14.16
CA ALA A 330 -24.78 1.64 15.48
C ALA A 330 -24.05 2.57 16.46
N ALA A 331 -22.73 2.77 16.31
CA ALA A 331 -21.94 3.66 17.14
C ALA A 331 -22.24 5.15 16.88
N GLN A 332 -22.72 5.50 15.67
CA GLN A 332 -23.06 6.87 15.29
C GLN A 332 -24.51 7.23 15.62
N ARG A 333 -25.27 6.33 16.26
CA ARG A 333 -26.67 6.55 16.61
C ARG A 333 -26.77 7.44 17.85
N LEU A 334 -27.41 8.60 17.69
CA LEU A 334 -27.61 9.60 18.75
C LEU A 334 -28.83 9.31 19.63
N ASP A 335 -29.90 8.75 19.06
CA ASP A 335 -31.13 8.45 19.80
C ASP A 335 -31.02 7.10 20.53
N SER A 336 -30.61 7.14 21.80
CA SER A 336 -30.60 5.96 22.68
C SER A 336 -31.32 6.26 24.01
N GLY A 337 -31.89 5.22 24.64
CA GLY A 337 -32.55 5.34 25.95
C GLY A 337 -33.94 6.00 25.96
N ALA A 338 -34.23 6.83 26.96
CA ALA A 338 -35.57 7.34 27.28
C ALA A 338 -36.16 8.38 26.30
N GLY A 339 -35.45 8.69 25.20
CA GLY A 339 -35.86 9.63 24.16
C GLY A 339 -36.24 9.00 22.81
N VAL A 340 -36.09 7.68 22.67
CA VAL A 340 -36.31 6.95 21.41
C VAL A 340 -37.79 6.99 21.01
N VAL A 341 -38.04 7.32 19.74
CA VAL A 341 -39.38 7.30 19.15
C VAL A 341 -39.46 6.13 18.18
N ALA A 342 -40.41 5.22 18.41
CA ALA A 342 -40.53 4.02 17.59
C ALA A 342 -40.71 4.36 16.10
N GLY A 343 -39.86 3.76 15.26
CA GLY A 343 -39.84 4.00 13.81
C GLY A 343 -38.97 5.17 13.35
N TYR A 344 -38.28 5.84 14.28
CA TYR A 344 -37.32 6.91 13.99
C TYR A 344 -35.94 6.52 14.52
N GLU A 345 -34.90 6.96 13.83
CA GLU A 345 -33.50 6.76 14.22
C GLU A 345 -32.73 8.03 13.84
N LEU A 346 -31.91 8.55 14.74
CA LEU A 346 -31.13 9.77 14.53
C LEU A 346 -29.65 9.45 14.66
N TYR A 347 -28.85 9.89 13.70
CA TYR A 347 -27.43 9.63 13.64
C TYR A 347 -26.64 10.93 13.52
N GLY A 348 -25.38 10.90 13.96
CA GLY A 348 -24.49 12.03 13.90
C GLY A 348 -23.02 11.63 13.87
N THR A 349 -22.23 12.39 13.12
CA THR A 349 -20.77 12.28 13.12
C THR A 349 -20.14 13.62 12.76
N VAL A 350 -18.81 13.71 12.92
CA VAL A 350 -18.06 14.95 12.73
C VAL A 350 -16.94 14.68 11.73
N SER A 351 -16.77 15.58 10.76
CA SER A 351 -15.53 15.73 10.00
C SER A 351 -14.86 17.05 10.37
N GLU A 352 -13.62 17.26 9.95
CA GLU A 352 -12.79 18.42 10.36
C GLU A 352 -13.50 19.79 10.19
N ASP A 353 -14.38 19.93 9.19
CA ASP A 353 -15.01 21.19 8.81
C ASP A 353 -16.55 21.26 8.98
N LYS A 354 -17.22 20.16 9.38
CA LYS A 354 -18.70 20.09 9.44
C LYS A 354 -19.21 19.05 10.45
N PHE A 355 -20.42 19.31 10.93
CA PHE A 355 -21.25 18.33 11.64
C PHE A 355 -22.19 17.66 10.63
N VAL A 356 -22.27 16.34 10.65
CA VAL A 356 -23.08 15.56 9.73
C VAL A 356 -24.15 14.82 10.51
N PHE A 357 -25.39 14.90 10.04
CA PHE A 357 -26.53 14.25 10.67
C PHE A 357 -27.31 13.43 9.66
N ALA A 358 -27.97 12.40 10.18
CA ALA A 358 -28.95 11.66 9.41
C ALA A 358 -30.18 11.27 10.23
N LEU A 359 -31.32 11.20 9.56
CA LEU A 359 -32.62 10.86 10.14
C LEU A 359 -33.24 9.72 9.35
N LYS A 360 -33.66 8.67 10.05
CA LYS A 360 -34.67 7.72 9.60
C LYS A 360 -36.02 8.12 10.17
N SER A 361 -37.04 8.05 9.33
CA SER A 361 -38.39 8.47 9.67
C SER A 361 -39.41 7.38 9.34
N ALA A 362 -40.42 7.25 10.20
CA ALA A 362 -41.55 6.35 9.95
C ALA A 362 -42.55 6.92 8.92
N VAL A 363 -42.40 8.21 8.57
CA VAL A 363 -43.23 8.94 7.61
C VAL A 363 -42.35 9.71 6.62
N ALA A 364 -42.86 10.01 5.43
CA ALA A 364 -42.10 10.77 4.44
C ALA A 364 -41.71 12.15 5.00
N ILE A 365 -40.42 12.46 4.91
CA ILE A 365 -39.80 13.72 5.32
C ILE A 365 -40.15 14.78 4.28
N GLY A 366 -40.71 15.89 4.73
CA GLY A 366 -41.17 16.94 3.83
C GLY A 366 -41.19 18.31 4.49
N GLN A 367 -41.96 19.21 3.87
CA GLN A 367 -42.11 20.59 4.31
C GLN A 367 -42.48 20.68 5.80
N ASN A 368 -41.88 21.64 6.50
CA ASN A 368 -42.01 21.85 7.94
C ASN A 368 -41.32 20.78 8.81
N THR A 369 -40.42 19.99 8.25
CA THR A 369 -39.43 19.26 9.08
C THR A 369 -38.35 20.26 9.50
N THR A 370 -38.07 20.33 10.80
CA THR A 370 -37.09 21.25 11.36
C THR A 370 -36.13 20.54 12.31
N PHE A 371 -34.85 20.82 12.17
CA PHE A 371 -33.76 20.39 13.04
C PHE A 371 -33.20 21.61 13.76
N TRP A 372 -33.49 21.75 15.04
CA TRP A 372 -33.06 22.85 15.89
C TRP A 372 -31.70 22.56 16.51
N LEU A 373 -30.74 23.45 16.30
CA LEU A 373 -29.34 23.29 16.67
C LEU A 373 -28.99 24.28 17.79
N ASN A 374 -28.72 23.76 18.98
CA ASN A 374 -28.10 24.52 20.06
C ASN A 374 -26.59 24.26 20.03
N THR A 375 -25.82 25.32 19.83
CA THR A 375 -24.37 25.28 19.56
C THR A 375 -23.51 25.69 20.75
N ASP A 376 -24.12 26.19 21.83
CA ASP A 376 -23.44 26.65 23.04
C ASP A 376 -23.86 25.88 24.32
N ALA A 377 -24.75 24.90 24.16
CA ALA A 377 -25.39 24.10 25.20
C ALA A 377 -26.17 24.91 26.26
N ASN A 378 -26.45 26.19 25.99
CA ASN A 378 -27.17 27.06 26.91
C ASN A 378 -28.61 27.26 26.44
N VAL A 379 -29.52 26.53 27.09
CA VAL A 379 -30.96 26.59 26.76
C VAL A 379 -31.62 27.95 27.01
N ALA A 380 -30.92 28.91 27.62
CA ALA A 380 -31.43 30.27 27.85
C ALA A 380 -31.02 31.28 26.74
N THR A 381 -30.02 30.94 25.93
CA THR A 381 -29.61 31.71 24.74
C THR A 381 -30.28 31.14 23.49
N GLY A 382 -30.23 31.86 22.37
CA GLY A 382 -30.90 31.44 21.13
C GLY A 382 -32.44 31.56 21.13
N HIS A 383 -33.07 30.88 20.16
CA HIS A 383 -34.52 30.85 19.97
C HIS A 383 -35.19 29.84 20.90
N GLN A 384 -36.27 30.27 21.57
CA GLN A 384 -37.08 29.42 22.45
C GLN A 384 -38.20 28.75 21.65
N ILE A 385 -38.03 27.46 21.38
CA ILE A 385 -39.03 26.64 20.68
C ILE A 385 -40.26 26.53 21.57
N PHE A 386 -41.43 26.90 21.03
CA PHE A 386 -42.70 27.02 21.76
C PHE A 386 -42.64 27.90 23.02
N GLY A 387 -41.63 28.77 23.13
CA GLY A 387 -41.43 29.67 24.27
C GLY A 387 -40.84 29.03 25.53
N PHE A 388 -40.37 27.78 25.49
CA PHE A 388 -39.80 27.13 26.69
C PHE A 388 -38.62 26.17 26.46
N ALA A 389 -38.26 25.79 25.23
CA ALA A 389 -37.29 24.73 24.97
C ALA A 389 -36.20 25.10 23.95
N GLY A 390 -35.12 24.32 23.95
CA GLY A 390 -34.10 24.26 22.90
C GLY A 390 -32.99 25.29 23.01
N GLY A 391 -33.34 26.58 23.15
CA GLY A 391 -32.35 27.65 23.07
C GLY A 391 -31.48 27.54 21.83
N ALA A 392 -32.11 27.43 20.66
CA ALA A 392 -31.41 27.08 19.42
C ALA A 392 -30.91 28.35 18.70
N GLU A 393 -29.61 28.45 18.45
CA GLU A 393 -29.04 29.54 17.64
C GLU A 393 -29.40 29.37 16.16
N PHE A 394 -29.47 28.12 15.70
CA PHE A 394 -29.70 27.77 14.30
C PHE A 394 -30.79 26.72 14.15
N ASN A 395 -31.38 26.64 12.95
CA ASN A 395 -32.23 25.53 12.55
C ASN A 395 -32.01 25.16 11.09
N VAL A 396 -32.05 23.86 10.77
CA VAL A 396 -32.21 23.38 9.40
C VAL A 396 -33.68 23.14 9.15
N ASN A 397 -34.26 23.84 8.17
CA ASN A 397 -35.68 23.75 7.84
C ASN A 397 -35.87 23.38 6.37
N ILE A 398 -36.81 22.47 6.10
CA ILE A 398 -37.20 22.08 4.75
C ILE A 398 -38.30 23.02 4.24
N GLY A 399 -37.94 23.86 3.27
CA GLY A 399 -38.82 24.85 2.67
C GLY A 399 -39.94 24.25 1.80
N ALA A 400 -40.83 25.11 1.31
CA ALA A 400 -41.91 24.72 0.40
C ALA A 400 -41.41 24.15 -0.95
N ASP A 401 -40.16 24.42 -1.29
CA ASP A 401 -39.45 23.88 -2.45
C ASP A 401 -38.81 22.51 -2.19
N GLY A 402 -38.97 21.95 -0.99
CA GLY A 402 -38.40 20.66 -0.59
C GLY A 402 -36.90 20.70 -0.31
N VAL A 403 -36.30 21.89 -0.28
CA VAL A 403 -34.85 22.07 -0.10
C VAL A 403 -34.54 22.41 1.36
N ALA A 404 -33.64 21.66 1.97
CA ALA A 404 -33.16 21.93 3.32
C ALA A 404 -32.11 23.05 3.30
N ARG A 405 -32.25 24.02 4.21
CA ARG A 405 -31.30 25.14 4.36
C ARG A 405 -31.08 25.47 5.82
N LEU A 406 -29.98 26.13 6.12
CA LEU A 406 -29.64 26.59 7.46
C LEU A 406 -30.19 28.00 7.71
N TYR A 407 -30.87 28.19 8.83
CA TYR A 407 -31.49 29.43 9.27
C TYR A 407 -31.09 29.76 10.71
N SER A 408 -31.34 31.01 11.13
CA SER A 408 -31.31 31.46 12.51
C SER A 408 -32.64 32.09 12.92
N GLY A 409 -32.93 32.07 14.22
CA GLY A 409 -34.21 32.52 14.79
C GLY A 409 -35.28 31.43 14.76
N ALA A 410 -36.54 31.81 14.50
CA ALA A 410 -37.64 30.86 14.34
C ALA A 410 -37.47 29.98 13.08
N ASP A 411 -38.34 28.99 12.92
CA ASP A 411 -38.30 28.01 11.83
C ASP A 411 -38.33 28.70 10.46
N GLY A 412 -37.26 28.53 9.69
CA GLY A 412 -37.13 29.15 8.37
C GLY A 412 -37.05 30.69 8.36
N GLN A 413 -36.79 31.36 9.51
CA GLN A 413 -36.89 32.82 9.64
C GLN A 413 -35.80 33.58 8.87
N THR A 414 -34.53 33.44 9.28
CA THR A 414 -33.41 34.20 8.70
C THR A 414 -32.43 33.24 8.05
N LEU A 415 -32.31 33.27 6.72
CA LEU A 415 -31.40 32.37 5.99
C LEU A 415 -29.94 32.68 6.36
N VAL A 416 -29.21 31.64 6.77
CA VAL A 416 -27.77 31.69 7.06
C VAL A 416 -26.97 31.21 5.86
N GLY A 417 -27.36 30.09 5.24
CA GLY A 417 -26.65 29.54 4.09
C GLY A 417 -27.31 28.30 3.48
N GLN A 418 -26.82 27.91 2.30
CA GLN A 418 -27.12 26.60 1.73
C GLN A 418 -26.30 25.53 2.44
N ILE A 419 -26.83 24.31 2.48
CA ILE A 419 -26.16 23.15 3.04
C ILE A 419 -26.28 21.97 2.10
N ASP A 420 -25.32 21.08 2.17
CA ASP A 420 -25.39 19.79 1.51
C ASP A 420 -26.41 18.92 2.24
N HIS A 421 -27.34 18.33 1.49
CA HIS A 421 -28.35 17.43 2.02
C HIS A 421 -28.87 16.50 0.92
N LYS A 422 -29.42 15.36 1.35
CA LYS A 422 -30.14 14.45 0.48
C LYS A 422 -31.25 13.76 1.25
N ILE A 423 -32.42 13.67 0.62
CA ILE A 423 -33.53 12.84 1.10
C ILE A 423 -33.56 11.58 0.22
N ALA A 424 -33.71 10.42 0.84
CA ALA A 424 -33.83 9.14 0.13
C ALA A 424 -34.96 9.18 -0.90
N PRO A 425 -34.88 8.38 -1.98
CA PRO A 425 -35.93 8.31 -2.99
C PRO A 425 -37.33 7.94 -2.44
N ASP A 426 -37.40 7.19 -1.34
CA ASP A 426 -38.66 6.84 -0.67
C ASP A 426 -39.18 7.94 0.30
N GLY A 427 -38.38 8.98 0.52
CA GLY A 427 -38.66 10.07 1.44
C GLY A 427 -38.52 9.69 2.92
N MET A 428 -38.12 8.47 3.26
CA MET A 428 -38.14 7.97 4.65
C MET A 428 -36.83 8.20 5.39
N SER A 429 -35.76 8.62 4.70
CA SER A 429 -34.52 9.03 5.35
C SER A 429 -33.93 10.28 4.72
N MET A 430 -33.11 10.98 5.49
CA MET A 430 -32.44 12.20 5.08
C MET A 430 -31.07 12.30 5.74
N GLU A 431 -30.11 12.85 5.01
CA GLU A 431 -28.81 13.24 5.52
C GLU A 431 -28.54 14.71 5.22
N PHE A 432 -27.78 15.38 6.07
CA PHE A 432 -27.35 16.76 5.84
C PHE A 432 -26.07 17.12 6.60
N ALA A 433 -25.36 18.11 6.06
CA ALA A 433 -24.17 18.70 6.68
C ALA A 433 -24.45 20.09 7.22
N VAL A 434 -23.83 20.43 8.35
CA VAL A 434 -23.80 21.78 8.88
C VAL A 434 -22.33 22.24 8.93
N PRO A 435 -21.88 23.03 7.94
CA PRO A 435 -20.52 23.54 7.89
C PRO A 435 -20.19 24.47 9.06
N ARG A 436 -19.03 24.29 9.68
CA ARG A 436 -18.52 25.19 10.75
C ARG A 436 -18.30 26.61 10.26
N SER A 437 -18.04 26.79 8.97
CA SER A 437 -17.96 28.11 8.35
C SER A 437 -19.26 28.92 8.43
N LEU A 438 -20.41 28.25 8.61
CA LEU A 438 -21.73 28.90 8.72
C LEU A 438 -22.20 29.10 10.18
N ILE A 439 -21.79 28.22 11.09
CA ILE A 439 -22.23 28.26 12.50
C ILE A 439 -21.16 28.78 13.48
N GLY A 440 -19.92 28.92 13.02
CA GLY A 440 -18.77 29.39 13.81
C GLY A 440 -17.71 28.31 13.97
N ALA A 441 -16.44 28.65 13.66
CA ALA A 441 -15.31 27.72 13.74
C ALA A 441 -15.02 27.20 15.16
N SER A 442 -15.48 27.91 16.20
CA SER A 442 -15.33 27.51 17.60
C SER A 442 -16.42 26.56 18.10
N VAL A 443 -17.39 26.18 17.26
CA VAL A 443 -18.45 25.25 17.67
C VAL A 443 -17.91 23.82 17.70
N THR A 444 -17.90 23.24 18.89
CA THR A 444 -17.35 21.91 19.20
C THR A 444 -18.42 20.87 19.52
N ALA A 445 -19.66 21.29 19.79
CA ALA A 445 -20.78 20.39 20.02
C ALA A 445 -22.09 20.99 19.49
N ILE A 446 -23.04 20.13 19.13
CA ILE A 446 -24.41 20.50 18.77
C ILE A 446 -25.38 19.63 19.56
N THR A 447 -26.31 20.27 20.30
CA THR A 447 -27.48 19.60 20.84
C THR A 447 -28.65 19.78 19.88
N LEU A 448 -29.17 18.67 19.38
CA LEU A 448 -30.18 18.59 18.33
C LEU A 448 -31.56 18.26 18.90
N LEU A 449 -32.56 19.07 18.55
CA LEU A 449 -33.98 18.73 18.67
C LEU A 449 -34.56 18.71 17.26
N ALA A 450 -35.40 17.74 16.94
CA ALA A 450 -36.01 17.68 15.61
C ALA A 450 -37.52 17.51 15.69
N ASP A 451 -38.22 18.04 14.70
CA ASP A 451 -39.62 17.72 14.43
C ASP A 451 -39.78 17.33 12.96
N VAL A 452 -40.56 16.28 12.72
CA VAL A 452 -40.86 15.78 11.38
C VAL A 452 -42.25 16.26 10.98
N ASN A 453 -42.28 17.09 9.95
CA ASN A 453 -43.48 17.73 9.41
C ASN A 453 -44.33 18.46 10.48
N ASN A 454 -43.74 18.96 11.57
CA ASN A 454 -44.43 19.55 12.72
C ASN A 454 -45.47 18.63 13.39
N THR A 455 -45.30 17.30 13.28
CA THR A 455 -46.25 16.30 13.80
C THR A 455 -45.62 15.29 14.74
N VAL A 456 -44.34 14.97 14.54
CA VAL A 456 -43.58 14.06 15.39
C VAL A 456 -42.37 14.79 15.94
N PHE A 457 -42.15 14.72 17.24
CA PHE A 457 -41.07 15.40 17.93
C PHE A 457 -40.02 14.38 18.37
N LEU A 458 -38.74 14.72 18.14
CA LEU A 458 -37.57 13.95 18.48
C LEU A 458 -36.70 14.80 19.43
N PRO A 459 -36.66 14.47 20.73
CA PRO A 459 -37.42 13.40 21.41
C PRO A 459 -38.92 13.74 21.56
N THR A 460 -39.72 12.75 22.01
CA THR A 460 -41.19 12.88 22.18
C THR A 460 -41.66 14.11 22.97
N THR A 461 -40.78 14.67 23.81
CA THR A 461 -40.96 15.97 24.45
C THR A 461 -39.62 16.70 24.55
N TYR A 462 -39.58 17.95 24.09
CA TYR A 462 -38.37 18.78 24.18
C TYR A 462 -38.00 19.18 25.62
N ALA A 463 -38.89 18.93 26.59
CA ALA A 463 -38.58 19.06 28.00
C ALA A 463 -37.49 18.08 28.47
N ASN A 464 -37.24 16.99 27.72
CA ASN A 464 -36.22 15.99 28.05
C ASN A 464 -34.80 16.38 27.62
N GLY A 465 -34.61 17.54 26.98
CA GLY A 465 -33.33 17.88 26.33
C GLY A 465 -33.22 17.27 24.93
N GLY A 466 -32.19 17.69 24.17
CA GLY A 466 -31.92 17.19 22.83
C GLY A 466 -30.88 16.07 22.77
N PHE A 467 -30.58 15.61 21.56
CA PHE A 467 -29.53 14.64 21.30
C PHE A 467 -28.21 15.35 20.99
N THR A 468 -27.15 15.06 21.74
CA THR A 468 -25.89 15.78 21.62
C THR A 468 -24.91 15.04 20.74
N LEU A 469 -24.31 15.75 19.78
CA LEU A 469 -23.15 15.34 19.01
C LEU A 469 -21.97 16.24 19.38
N VAL A 470 -20.86 15.65 19.83
CA VAL A 470 -19.62 16.35 20.19
C VAL A 470 -18.55 16.01 19.17
N ASP A 471 -17.72 16.98 18.79
CA ASP A 471 -16.52 16.73 18.01
C ASP A 471 -15.51 15.94 18.86
N PRO A 472 -15.16 14.69 18.50
CA PRO A 472 -14.23 13.88 19.27
C PRO A 472 -12.87 14.55 19.49
N ALA A 473 -12.40 15.36 18.52
CA ALA A 473 -11.13 16.09 18.64
C ALA A 473 -11.21 17.26 19.64
N SER A 474 -12.42 17.67 20.00
CA SER A 474 -12.68 18.74 20.97
C SER A 474 -12.99 18.23 22.37
N ILE A 475 -13.20 16.91 22.52
CA ILE A 475 -13.36 16.26 23.82
C ILE A 475 -11.98 16.37 24.49
N PRO A 476 -11.83 17.24 25.51
CA PRO A 476 -10.65 17.12 26.34
C PRO A 476 -10.75 15.73 26.96
N VAL A 477 -9.64 15.00 27.05
CA VAL A 477 -9.63 13.60 27.55
C VAL A 477 -10.17 13.48 29.00
N SER A 478 -10.53 14.60 29.64
CA SER A 478 -11.38 14.64 30.83
C SER A 478 -12.88 14.35 30.61
N GLN A 479 -13.37 14.10 29.38
CA GLN A 479 -14.74 13.63 29.11
C GLN A 479 -14.73 12.21 28.57
N PHE A 480 -14.14 11.30 29.34
CA PHE A 480 -14.22 9.86 29.09
C PHE A 480 -15.68 9.42 28.88
N ASP A 481 -15.97 8.78 27.75
CA ASP A 481 -17.29 8.23 27.43
C ASP A 481 -17.31 6.69 27.55
N GLY A 482 -16.13 6.09 27.77
CA GLY A 482 -15.95 4.66 27.93
C GLY A 482 -15.97 3.90 26.60
N VAL A 483 -16.04 4.58 25.47
CA VAL A 483 -15.75 4.05 24.13
C VAL A 483 -14.26 4.32 23.85
N LEU A 484 -13.67 3.66 22.84
CA LEU A 484 -12.24 3.83 22.51
C LEU A 484 -12.02 4.36 21.08
N THR A 485 -13.04 4.97 20.47
CA THR A 485 -13.00 5.41 19.07
C THR A 485 -12.11 6.63 18.83
N GLU A 486 -11.81 7.39 19.88
CA GLU A 486 -10.87 8.51 19.92
C GLU A 486 -9.40 8.06 19.99
N TRP A 487 -9.15 6.81 20.38
CA TRP A 487 -7.80 6.28 20.52
C TRP A 487 -7.27 5.79 19.17
N THR A 488 -6.10 6.30 18.81
CA THR A 488 -5.41 6.01 17.55
C THR A 488 -4.41 4.85 17.71
N ALA A 489 -3.97 4.29 16.58
CA ALA A 489 -2.94 3.25 16.58
C ALA A 489 -1.62 3.73 17.22
N ASN A 490 -1.26 5.00 17.08
CA ASN A 490 -0.02 5.57 17.63
C ASN A 490 -0.08 5.76 19.17
N GLN A 491 -1.28 5.77 19.74
CA GLN A 491 -1.46 5.82 21.21
C GLN A 491 -1.51 4.41 21.82
N ARG A 492 -1.37 3.36 21.02
CA ARG A 492 -1.35 1.98 21.48
C ARG A 492 -0.01 1.67 22.14
N LEU A 493 -0.04 1.12 23.37
CA LEU A 493 1.15 0.92 24.19
C LEU A 493 1.75 -0.48 24.06
N GLU A 494 1.01 -1.45 23.50
CA GLU A 494 1.54 -2.79 23.35
C GLU A 494 2.66 -2.86 22.30
N THR A 495 3.63 -3.71 22.59
CA THR A 495 4.67 -4.14 21.66
C THR A 495 4.33 -5.54 21.13
N PRO A 496 5.02 -6.03 20.08
CA PRO A 496 4.79 -7.39 19.57
C PRO A 496 4.92 -8.50 20.63
N VAL A 497 5.70 -8.28 21.70
CA VAL A 497 5.90 -9.24 22.79
C VAL A 497 4.95 -9.05 23.97
N THR A 498 4.28 -7.91 24.08
CA THR A 498 3.36 -7.61 25.19
C THR A 498 1.88 -7.67 24.79
N THR A 499 1.58 -7.88 23.50
CA THR A 499 0.21 -8.05 23.00
C THR A 499 -0.46 -9.29 23.60
N VAL A 500 -1.73 -9.17 24.01
CA VAL A 500 -2.56 -10.28 24.49
C VAL A 500 -3.89 -10.29 23.75
N ASP A 501 -4.26 -11.43 23.17
CA ASP A 501 -5.47 -11.56 22.34
C ASP A 501 -6.75 -11.10 23.07
N GLY A 502 -7.50 -10.20 22.42
CA GLY A 502 -8.75 -9.64 22.96
C GLY A 502 -8.57 -8.48 23.94
N TYR A 503 -7.33 -8.01 24.15
CA TYR A 503 -6.99 -6.86 24.98
C TYR A 503 -6.28 -5.79 24.15
N GLU A 504 -6.58 -4.52 24.44
CA GLU A 504 -5.94 -3.36 23.81
C GLU A 504 -5.64 -2.33 24.88
N PHE A 505 -4.44 -1.74 24.88
CA PHE A 505 -4.02 -0.77 25.88
C PHE A 505 -3.52 0.50 25.21
N TYR A 506 -4.12 1.62 25.58
CA TYR A 506 -3.80 2.92 25.03
C TYR A 506 -3.36 3.87 26.13
N GLY A 507 -2.53 4.84 25.78
CA GLY A 507 -2.16 5.89 26.70
C GLY A 507 -1.54 7.10 26.05
N GLN A 508 -1.68 8.23 26.73
CA GLN A 508 -1.10 9.51 26.35
C GLN A 508 -0.97 10.42 27.57
N TYR A 509 -0.20 11.48 27.41
CA TYR A 509 -0.09 12.54 28.41
C TYR A 509 -0.61 13.86 27.84
N ASN A 510 -1.55 14.48 28.54
CA ASN A 510 -2.12 15.77 28.18
C ASN A 510 -2.60 16.52 29.42
N ASP A 511 -2.59 17.86 29.37
CA ASP A 511 -3.12 18.74 30.41
C ASP A 511 -2.67 18.41 31.85
N GLY A 512 -1.43 17.92 32.00
CA GLY A 512 -0.86 17.56 33.30
C GLY A 512 -1.37 16.23 33.88
N GLN A 513 -1.91 15.34 33.05
CA GLN A 513 -2.45 14.04 33.44
C GLN A 513 -1.94 12.95 32.50
N PHE A 514 -1.78 11.74 33.05
CA PHE A 514 -1.59 10.53 32.26
C PHE A 514 -2.96 9.88 32.05
N THR A 515 -3.38 9.74 30.81
CA THR A 515 -4.70 9.20 30.46
C THR A 515 -4.53 7.85 29.77
N PHE A 516 -5.44 6.92 30.06
CA PHE A 516 -5.37 5.55 29.58
C PHE A 516 -6.72 5.09 29.07
N GLY A 517 -6.70 4.35 27.97
CA GLY A 517 -7.84 3.62 27.43
C GLY A 517 -7.53 2.13 27.46
N PHE A 518 -8.47 1.30 27.89
CA PHE A 518 -8.23 -0.13 28.03
C PHE A 518 -9.44 -0.93 27.55
N LYS A 519 -9.19 -1.89 26.66
CA LYS A 519 -10.16 -2.88 26.18
C LYS A 519 -9.84 -4.24 26.75
N SER A 520 -10.89 -4.95 27.15
CA SER A 520 -10.81 -6.27 27.74
C SER A 520 -11.70 -7.27 27.00
N ALA A 521 -11.22 -8.51 26.87
CA ALA A 521 -12.02 -9.60 26.31
C ALA A 521 -13.24 -9.93 27.20
N VAL A 522 -13.12 -9.68 28.50
CA VAL A 522 -14.13 -9.94 29.54
C VAL A 522 -14.60 -8.63 30.19
N ALA A 523 -15.77 -8.64 30.83
CA ALA A 523 -16.26 -7.48 31.55
C ALA A 523 -15.30 -7.09 32.69
N ILE A 524 -14.98 -5.82 32.77
CA ILE A 524 -14.15 -5.17 33.77
C ILE A 524 -15.00 -5.01 35.03
N GLY A 525 -14.54 -5.59 36.12
CA GLY A 525 -15.27 -5.61 37.38
C GLY A 525 -14.36 -5.37 38.59
N PRO A 526 -14.91 -5.58 39.80
CA PRO A 526 -14.17 -5.47 41.04
C PRO A 526 -12.88 -6.30 41.00
N ASN A 527 -11.82 -5.77 41.62
CA ASN A 527 -10.46 -6.34 41.61
C ASN A 527 -9.75 -6.28 40.25
N THR A 528 -10.19 -5.44 39.33
CA THR A 528 -9.30 -4.98 38.24
C THR A 528 -8.34 -3.95 38.82
N THR A 529 -7.04 -4.16 38.61
CA THR A 529 -5.98 -3.29 39.12
C THR A 529 -5.01 -2.88 38.01
N PHE A 530 -4.78 -1.58 37.88
CA PHE A 530 -3.72 -1.01 37.05
C PHE A 530 -2.60 -0.52 37.98
N TRP A 531 -1.47 -1.22 37.99
CA TRP A 531 -0.29 -0.94 38.81
C TRP A 531 0.59 0.08 38.11
N LEU A 532 0.85 1.20 38.78
CA LEU A 532 1.56 2.34 38.21
C LEU A 532 2.95 2.45 38.85
N ASN A 533 3.98 2.22 38.06
CA ASN A 533 5.36 2.57 38.39
C ASN A 533 5.66 3.96 37.83
N THR A 534 6.05 4.88 38.70
CA THR A 534 6.18 6.32 38.42
C THR A 534 7.63 6.80 38.40
N ASP A 535 8.58 5.97 38.81
CA ASP A 535 10.02 6.28 38.83
C ASP A 535 10.84 5.42 37.84
N GLY A 536 10.19 4.46 37.17
CA GLY A 536 10.80 3.54 36.21
C GLY A 536 11.69 2.47 36.84
N ASN A 537 11.74 2.38 38.17
CA ASN A 537 12.60 1.45 38.89
C ASN A 537 11.77 0.30 39.46
N THR A 538 11.90 -0.88 38.86
CA THR A 538 11.13 -2.06 39.27
C THR A 538 11.54 -2.61 40.64
N ALA A 539 12.61 -2.10 41.26
CA ALA A 539 13.05 -2.51 42.60
C ALA A 539 12.49 -1.61 43.73
N THR A 540 11.96 -0.44 43.41
CA THR A 540 11.26 0.45 44.35
C THR A 540 9.75 0.19 44.31
N GLY A 541 8.99 0.77 45.24
CA GLY A 541 7.53 0.57 45.28
C GLY A 541 7.04 -0.82 45.73
N THR A 542 5.77 -1.09 45.45
CA THR A 542 5.09 -2.35 45.80
C THR A 542 5.40 -3.41 44.75
N GLN A 543 5.90 -4.56 45.21
CA GLN A 543 6.12 -5.72 44.35
C GLN A 543 4.80 -6.47 44.13
N VAL A 544 4.29 -6.43 42.91
CA VAL A 544 3.10 -7.16 42.50
C VAL A 544 3.39 -8.66 42.62
N PHE A 545 2.54 -9.36 43.37
CA PHE A 545 2.72 -10.75 43.79
C PHE A 545 4.08 -11.06 44.47
N GLY A 546 4.77 -10.03 44.96
CA GLY A 546 6.06 -10.15 45.64
C GLY A 546 7.28 -10.26 44.71
N TYR A 547 7.14 -10.10 43.39
CA TYR A 547 8.29 -10.25 42.47
C TYR A 547 8.37 -9.26 41.29
N ALA A 548 7.32 -8.49 40.96
CA ALA A 548 7.30 -7.66 39.75
C ALA A 548 6.79 -6.23 39.95
N GLY A 549 6.98 -5.39 38.92
CA GLY A 549 6.31 -4.11 38.72
C GLY A 549 6.89 -2.91 39.47
N GLY A 550 7.17 -3.06 40.77
CA GLY A 550 7.66 -1.97 41.60
C GLY A 550 6.76 -0.73 41.56
N ALA A 551 5.47 -0.90 41.89
CA ALA A 551 4.46 0.14 41.71
C ALA A 551 4.31 1.04 42.93
N GLU A 552 4.43 2.36 42.77
CA GLU A 552 4.16 3.34 43.82
C GLU A 552 2.64 3.53 44.03
N PHE A 553 1.87 3.44 42.94
CA PHE A 553 0.44 3.68 42.92
C PHE A 553 -0.31 2.56 42.21
N ASN A 554 -1.62 2.47 42.43
CA ASN A 554 -2.50 1.64 41.63
C ASN A 554 -3.87 2.31 41.44
N VAL A 555 -4.46 2.13 40.26
CA VAL A 555 -5.89 2.36 40.05
C VAL A 555 -6.59 1.02 40.28
N ASN A 556 -7.49 0.97 41.26
CA ASN A 556 -8.22 -0.25 41.59
C ASN A 556 -9.72 -0.01 41.54
N ILE A 557 -10.46 -0.96 40.96
CA ILE A 557 -11.92 -0.95 40.93
C ILE A 557 -12.45 -1.67 42.17
N GLY A 558 -13.06 -0.89 43.06
CA GLY A 558 -13.61 -1.40 44.31
C GLY A 558 -14.84 -2.30 44.11
N SER A 559 -15.31 -2.91 45.20
CA SER A 559 -16.55 -3.70 45.20
C SER A 559 -17.81 -2.87 44.92
N ASP A 560 -17.70 -1.54 45.00
CA ASP A 560 -18.73 -0.58 44.61
C ASP A 560 -18.69 -0.24 43.10
N GLY A 561 -17.77 -0.84 42.35
CA GLY A 561 -17.60 -0.61 40.90
C GLY A 561 -16.90 0.71 40.56
N VAL A 562 -16.37 1.43 41.55
CA VAL A 562 -15.76 2.74 41.34
C VAL A 562 -14.24 2.64 41.29
N ALA A 563 -13.65 3.13 40.21
CA ALA A 563 -12.20 3.25 40.07
C ALA A 563 -11.66 4.43 40.89
N ARG A 564 -10.59 4.20 41.66
CA ARG A 564 -9.90 5.23 42.45
C ARG A 564 -8.40 5.01 42.43
N LEU A 565 -7.64 6.05 42.76
CA LEU A 565 -6.19 5.98 42.90
C LEU A 565 -5.80 5.63 44.33
N TYR A 566 -4.89 4.67 44.48
CA TYR A 566 -4.37 4.16 45.73
C TYR A 566 -2.85 4.12 45.74
N SER A 567 -2.26 4.02 46.92
CA SER A 567 -0.85 3.66 47.13
C SER A 567 -0.73 2.38 47.97
N GLY A 568 0.41 1.70 47.82
CA GLY A 568 0.66 0.39 48.43
C GLY A 568 0.06 -0.76 47.63
N THR A 569 -0.44 -1.80 48.31
CA THR A 569 -1.10 -2.93 47.64
C THR A 569 -2.44 -2.53 47.00
N ALA A 570 -3.02 -3.41 46.18
CA ALA A 570 -4.29 -3.17 45.48
C ALA A 570 -5.37 -2.64 46.44
N GLY A 571 -5.89 -1.44 46.15
CA GLY A 571 -6.96 -0.81 46.92
C GLY A 571 -6.61 -0.45 48.38
N GLN A 572 -5.32 -0.42 48.77
CA GLN A 572 -4.93 -0.31 50.18
C GLN A 572 -5.11 1.08 50.77
N THR A 573 -4.30 2.06 50.35
CA THR A 573 -4.32 3.42 50.90
C THR A 573 -4.89 4.37 49.87
N LEU A 574 -6.09 4.91 50.11
CA LEU A 574 -6.74 5.82 49.16
C LEU A 574 -5.93 7.12 49.01
N VAL A 575 -5.56 7.44 47.78
CA VAL A 575 -4.94 8.72 47.40
C VAL A 575 -6.03 9.72 47.01
N GLY A 576 -7.00 9.30 46.20
CA GLY A 576 -8.15 10.13 45.85
C GLY A 576 -9.03 9.55 44.74
N ALA A 577 -10.11 10.27 44.43
CA ALA A 577 -10.92 9.99 43.26
C ALA A 577 -10.21 10.44 41.98
N ILE A 578 -10.53 9.77 40.87
CA ILE A 578 -10.03 10.08 39.54
C ILE A 578 -11.21 10.18 38.57
N ASP A 579 -10.99 10.83 37.44
CA ASP A 579 -11.93 10.79 36.33
C ASP A 579 -11.77 9.46 35.59
N TYR A 580 -12.89 8.78 35.37
CA TYR A 580 -12.94 7.52 34.64
C TYR A 580 -14.35 7.29 34.06
N GLN A 581 -14.44 6.46 33.02
CA GLN A 581 -15.70 5.97 32.50
C GLN A 581 -15.55 4.52 32.01
N ILE A 582 -16.54 3.69 32.32
CA ILE A 582 -16.62 2.31 31.82
C ILE A 582 -17.62 2.29 30.67
N GLY A 583 -17.27 1.58 29.59
CA GLY A 583 -18.10 1.48 28.41
C GLY A 583 -19.44 0.76 28.64
N PRO A 584 -20.41 0.92 27.71
CA PRO A 584 -21.76 0.37 27.88
C PRO A 584 -21.82 -1.16 28.05
N ASP A 585 -20.86 -1.90 27.49
CA ASP A 585 -20.76 -3.36 27.60
C ASP A 585 -19.88 -3.82 28.79
N GLY A 586 -19.31 -2.87 29.53
CA GLY A 586 -18.40 -3.11 30.64
C GLY A 586 -17.03 -3.63 30.24
N LYS A 587 -16.67 -3.67 28.95
CA LYS A 587 -15.42 -4.25 28.46
C LYS A 587 -14.34 -3.22 28.14
N THR A 588 -14.69 -1.95 28.18
CA THR A 588 -13.77 -0.84 27.99
C THR A 588 -13.78 0.05 29.21
N ILE A 589 -12.63 0.64 29.53
CA ILE A 589 -12.51 1.67 30.55
C ILE A 589 -11.52 2.71 30.07
N GLU A 590 -11.83 3.96 30.37
CA GLU A 590 -10.90 5.06 30.25
C GLU A 590 -10.73 5.74 31.62
N PHE A 591 -9.53 6.22 31.92
CA PHE A 591 -9.26 6.90 33.18
C PHE A 591 -8.06 7.84 33.10
N ALA A 592 -8.05 8.86 33.98
CA ALA A 592 -6.97 9.82 34.10
C ALA A 592 -6.26 9.70 35.45
N VAL A 593 -4.94 9.86 35.43
CA VAL A 593 -4.09 9.94 36.61
C VAL A 593 -3.41 11.32 36.62
N PRO A 594 -3.94 12.28 37.39
CA PRO A 594 -3.35 13.62 37.46
C PRO A 594 -1.95 13.59 38.08
N LYS A 595 -1.00 14.30 37.44
CA LYS A 595 0.36 14.45 37.94
C LYS A 595 0.43 15.15 39.30
N THR A 596 -0.59 15.95 39.62
CA THR A 596 -0.78 16.57 40.95
C THR A 596 -1.05 15.55 42.07
N MET A 597 -1.55 14.35 41.74
CA MET A 597 -1.84 13.29 42.71
C MET A 597 -0.66 12.31 42.90
N ILE A 598 0.13 12.07 41.84
CA ILE A 598 1.26 11.13 41.87
C ILE A 598 2.63 11.79 42.04
N GLY A 599 2.72 13.11 41.84
CA GLY A 599 3.92 13.92 42.08
C GLY A 599 4.36 14.72 40.85
N ALA A 600 4.65 16.01 41.05
CA ALA A 600 5.03 16.92 39.97
C ALA A 600 6.35 16.55 39.25
N ALA A 601 7.19 15.72 39.87
CA ALA A 601 8.45 15.25 39.29
C ALA A 601 8.28 14.00 38.39
N VAL A 602 7.09 13.38 38.37
CA VAL A 602 6.83 12.20 37.54
C VAL A 602 6.86 12.60 36.07
N THR A 603 7.74 11.94 35.29
CA THR A 603 7.92 12.17 33.85
C THR A 603 7.41 11.02 33.00
N SER A 604 7.08 9.88 33.61
CA SER A 604 6.51 8.73 32.91
C SER A 604 5.73 7.85 33.88
N VAL A 605 4.78 7.09 33.35
CA VAL A 605 4.06 6.06 34.09
C VAL A 605 4.14 4.75 33.32
N SER A 606 4.71 3.71 33.95
CA SER A 606 4.69 2.35 33.43
C SER A 606 3.58 1.55 34.11
N ILE A 607 2.84 0.76 33.34
CA ILE A 607 1.63 0.06 33.78
C ILE A 607 1.76 -1.44 33.59
N LEU A 608 1.43 -2.16 34.66
CA LEU A 608 0.98 -3.55 34.60
C LEU A 608 -0.49 -3.59 34.98
N ALA A 609 -1.28 -4.47 34.39
CA ALA A 609 -2.71 -4.56 34.68
C ALA A 609 -3.15 -6.00 34.93
N ASP A 610 -3.96 -6.21 35.96
CA ASP A 610 -4.73 -7.43 36.13
C ASP A 610 -6.23 -7.14 36.00
N VAL A 611 -6.93 -7.99 35.26
CA VAL A 611 -8.38 -7.92 35.08
C VAL A 611 -9.03 -8.95 35.98
N ASN A 612 -9.79 -8.47 36.96
CA ASN A 612 -10.52 -9.28 37.94
C ASN A 612 -9.63 -10.34 38.63
N ASP A 613 -8.37 -10.01 38.98
CA ASP A 613 -7.35 -10.94 39.51
C ASP A 613 -7.08 -12.21 38.65
N SER A 614 -7.47 -12.22 37.38
CA SER A 614 -7.54 -13.46 36.58
C SER A 614 -6.76 -13.43 35.27
N VAL A 615 -6.65 -12.25 34.66
CA VAL A 615 -5.88 -12.05 33.42
C VAL A 615 -4.84 -10.99 33.69
N PHE A 616 -3.58 -11.28 33.36
CA PHE A 616 -2.44 -10.43 33.64
C PHE A 616 -1.92 -9.83 32.33
N LEU A 617 -1.62 -8.53 32.34
CA LEU A 617 -1.22 -7.74 31.19
C LEU A 617 0.04 -6.92 31.53
N PRO A 618 1.16 -7.14 30.82
CA PRO A 618 1.37 -8.21 29.84
C PRO A 618 1.18 -9.61 30.45
N SER A 619 1.00 -10.64 29.62
CA SER A 619 0.80 -12.04 30.08
C SER A 619 1.94 -12.56 30.98
N ASN A 620 3.09 -11.90 30.96
CA ASN A 620 4.21 -12.09 31.86
C ASN A 620 4.64 -10.73 32.44
N TYR A 621 4.52 -10.55 33.76
CA TYR A 621 4.94 -9.32 34.44
C TYR A 621 6.46 -9.12 34.53
N LEU A 622 7.25 -10.07 34.04
CA LEU A 622 8.69 -9.89 33.81
C LEU A 622 8.99 -9.27 32.43
N SER A 623 8.01 -9.24 31.53
CA SER A 623 8.12 -8.49 30.28
C SER A 623 8.05 -6.98 30.57
N PRO A 624 8.56 -6.14 29.66
CA PRO A 624 8.44 -4.68 29.80
C PRO A 624 6.98 -4.25 30.02
N ALA A 625 6.77 -3.33 30.96
CA ALA A 625 5.46 -2.74 31.23
C ALA A 625 5.04 -1.75 30.12
N TYR A 626 3.76 -1.42 30.06
CA TYR A 626 3.23 -0.42 29.12
C TYR A 626 3.55 0.98 29.62
N THR A 627 4.26 1.80 28.84
CA THR A 627 4.78 3.08 29.36
C THR A 627 4.26 4.28 28.59
N VAL A 628 3.78 5.28 29.32
CA VAL A 628 3.45 6.61 28.80
C VAL A 628 4.46 7.62 29.34
N TYR A 629 5.01 8.45 28.45
CA TYR A 629 5.93 9.52 28.79
C TYR A 629 5.23 10.89 28.73
N ASP A 630 5.66 11.80 29.62
CA ASP A 630 5.43 13.24 29.46
C ASP A 630 6.31 13.71 28.28
N PRO A 631 5.76 14.17 27.15
CA PRO A 631 6.56 14.56 25.99
C PRO A 631 7.56 15.68 26.31
N ALA A 632 7.27 16.54 27.30
CA ALA A 632 8.20 17.59 27.73
C ALA A 632 9.45 17.05 28.44
N SER A 633 9.43 15.77 28.87
CA SER A 633 10.59 15.09 29.45
C SER A 633 11.49 14.42 28.40
N LEU A 634 10.97 14.26 27.18
CA LEU A 634 11.67 13.64 26.07
C LEU A 634 12.48 14.72 25.29
N PRO A 635 13.72 14.43 24.86
CA PRO A 635 14.50 15.38 24.05
C PRO A 635 13.78 15.77 22.76
N PRO A 636 13.66 17.06 22.41
CA PRO A 636 13.07 17.44 21.14
C PRO A 636 13.99 17.05 19.96
N VAL A 637 13.38 16.75 18.81
CA VAL A 637 14.10 16.63 17.54
C VAL A 637 14.63 18.01 17.14
N THR A 638 15.93 18.11 16.87
CA THR A 638 16.61 19.38 16.56
C THR A 638 17.11 19.48 15.12
N ASP A 639 17.25 18.35 14.43
CA ASP A 639 17.52 18.26 13.00
C ASP A 639 16.30 17.68 12.30
N THR A 640 15.87 18.31 11.21
CA THR A 640 14.67 17.91 10.43
C THR A 640 15.02 17.58 8.98
N GLY A 641 16.32 17.54 8.64
CA GLY A 641 16.76 17.07 7.34
C GLY A 641 16.87 15.55 7.32
N ASN A 642 16.51 14.93 6.17
CA ASN A 642 16.64 13.49 6.00
C ASN A 642 18.09 13.03 6.21
N LYS A 643 18.31 12.20 7.23
CA LYS A 643 19.62 11.65 7.58
C LYS A 643 19.49 10.34 8.34
N ILE A 644 20.35 9.40 8.01
CA ILE A 644 20.45 8.12 8.72
C ILE A 644 21.73 7.99 9.55
N ALA A 645 21.71 7.09 10.51
CA ALA A 645 22.92 6.65 11.21
C ALA A 645 23.34 5.25 10.72
N ILE A 646 24.63 5.04 10.51
CA ILE A 646 25.22 3.71 10.28
C ILE A 646 26.06 3.34 11.50
N VAL A 647 25.78 2.19 12.11
CA VAL A 647 26.42 1.78 13.35
C VAL A 647 27.67 0.96 13.09
N PHE A 648 28.80 1.39 13.66
CA PHE A 648 29.99 0.57 13.86
C PHE A 648 30.02 0.03 15.29
N SER A 649 29.78 -1.27 15.45
CA SER A 649 29.85 -1.96 16.74
C SER A 649 31.24 -2.54 16.98
N GLN A 650 31.96 -1.98 17.93
CA GLN A 650 33.26 -2.51 18.33
C GLN A 650 33.12 -3.91 18.96
N SER A 651 32.05 -4.14 19.71
CA SER A 651 31.79 -5.44 20.35
C SER A 651 31.55 -6.53 19.31
N THR A 652 30.81 -6.23 18.23
CA THR A 652 30.61 -7.15 17.11
C THR A 652 31.87 -7.29 16.27
N ALA A 653 32.59 -6.20 15.98
CA ALA A 653 33.85 -6.24 15.23
C ALA A 653 34.90 -7.17 15.87
N ASN A 654 35.00 -7.16 17.20
CA ASN A 654 35.93 -8.00 17.97
C ASN A 654 35.58 -9.49 17.92
N ASN A 655 34.31 -9.82 17.70
CA ASN A 655 33.79 -11.19 17.68
C ASN A 655 33.42 -11.66 16.26
N TYR A 656 33.63 -10.81 15.26
CA TYR A 656 33.45 -11.16 13.86
C TYR A 656 34.55 -12.09 13.38
N PHE A 657 34.29 -12.87 12.32
CA PHE A 657 35.30 -13.79 11.78
C PHE A 657 36.55 -13.07 11.25
N SER A 658 36.42 -11.78 10.92
CA SER A 658 37.51 -10.88 10.55
C SER A 658 37.08 -9.44 10.79
N GLN A 659 37.86 -8.68 11.56
CA GLN A 659 37.59 -7.25 11.78
C GLN A 659 37.64 -6.45 10.46
N MET A 660 38.50 -6.88 9.51
CA MET A 660 38.54 -6.30 8.17
C MET A 660 37.24 -6.58 7.42
N ALA A 661 36.71 -7.82 7.51
CA ALA A 661 35.45 -8.16 6.86
C ALA A 661 34.26 -7.38 7.47
N TYR A 662 34.24 -7.19 8.79
CA TYR A 662 33.25 -6.32 9.43
C TYR A 662 33.36 -4.88 8.94
N SER A 663 34.58 -4.35 8.82
CA SER A 663 34.82 -3.00 8.30
C SER A 663 34.37 -2.87 6.84
N GLN A 664 34.57 -3.91 6.02
CA GLN A 664 34.07 -3.96 4.64
C GLN A 664 32.55 -3.98 4.57
N LEU A 665 31.87 -4.72 5.46
CA LEU A 665 30.42 -4.72 5.57
C LEU A 665 29.88 -3.32 5.90
N VAL A 666 30.53 -2.61 6.82
CA VAL A 666 30.15 -1.22 7.16
C VAL A 666 30.44 -0.25 6.01
N MET A 667 31.54 -0.44 5.26
CA MET A 667 31.80 0.35 4.04
C MET A 667 30.77 0.07 2.93
N ALA A 668 30.30 -1.18 2.79
CA ALA A 668 29.24 -1.52 1.86
C ALA A 668 27.94 -0.78 2.21
N ALA A 669 27.59 -0.71 3.50
CA ALA A 669 26.43 0.05 3.95
C ALA A 669 26.54 1.56 3.64
N GLN A 670 27.72 2.16 3.87
CA GLN A 670 27.98 3.55 3.48
C GLN A 670 27.84 3.75 1.97
N SER A 671 28.37 2.83 1.16
CA SER A 671 28.25 2.89 -0.30
C SER A 671 26.80 2.83 -0.76
N GLN A 672 25.97 2.00 -0.12
CA GLN A 672 24.56 1.88 -0.46
C GLN A 672 23.73 3.07 0.02
N ALA A 673 24.07 3.67 1.15
CA ALA A 673 23.47 4.95 1.57
C ALA A 673 23.79 6.09 0.59
N MET A 674 25.02 6.14 0.07
CA MET A 674 25.37 7.10 -1.00
C MET A 674 24.58 6.84 -2.29
N ALA A 675 24.38 5.57 -2.66
CA ALA A 675 23.59 5.21 -3.84
C ALA A 675 22.10 5.59 -3.70
N ALA A 676 21.55 5.48 -2.49
CA ALA A 676 20.24 5.97 -2.10
C ALA A 676 20.15 7.53 -2.10
N GLY A 677 21.30 8.23 -2.13
CA GLY A 677 21.34 9.69 -2.06
C GLY A 677 20.99 10.25 -0.68
N ILE A 678 21.05 9.41 0.36
CA ILE A 678 20.70 9.77 1.74
C ILE A 678 21.97 10.12 2.53
N PRO A 679 22.05 11.32 3.14
CA PRO A 679 23.12 11.67 4.06
C PRO A 679 23.19 10.69 5.25
N PHE A 680 24.40 10.37 5.69
CA PHE A 680 24.59 9.49 6.84
C PHE A 680 25.75 9.92 7.74
N ASP A 681 25.62 9.60 9.02
CA ASP A 681 26.72 9.65 10.00
C ASP A 681 27.15 8.23 10.39
N LEU A 682 28.45 8.02 10.58
CA LEU A 682 28.97 6.81 11.21
C LEU A 682 29.00 7.00 12.73
N ILE A 683 28.29 6.15 13.48
CA ILE A 683 28.16 6.25 14.93
C ILE A 683 28.65 4.99 15.65
N SER A 684 28.93 5.13 16.94
CA SER A 684 29.45 4.08 17.81
C SER A 684 28.40 3.56 18.81
N GLU A 685 28.72 2.48 19.52
CA GLU A 685 27.88 1.93 20.59
C GLU A 685 27.63 2.93 21.73
N ALA A 686 28.55 3.88 21.97
CA ALA A 686 28.38 4.91 22.99
C ALA A 686 27.30 5.92 22.58
N ASP A 687 27.19 6.23 21.29
CA ASP A 687 26.19 7.17 20.77
C ASP A 687 24.78 6.58 20.87
N LEU A 688 24.64 5.26 20.72
CA LEU A 688 23.36 4.55 20.85
C LEU A 688 22.75 4.63 22.26
N ALA A 689 23.51 5.06 23.27
CA ALA A 689 23.02 5.29 24.62
C ALA A 689 22.60 6.76 24.87
N ASP A 690 22.74 7.66 23.90
CA ASP A 690 22.38 9.07 24.00
C ASP A 690 21.13 9.40 23.17
N LEU A 691 19.96 9.37 23.83
CA LEU A 691 18.70 9.70 23.17
C LEU A 691 18.70 11.08 22.51
N SER A 692 19.32 12.10 23.12
CA SER A 692 19.30 13.47 22.58
C SER A 692 20.04 13.58 21.26
N LYS A 693 21.06 12.74 21.06
CA LYS A 693 21.77 12.62 19.78
C LYS A 693 20.93 11.81 18.79
N MET A 694 20.39 10.68 19.23
CA MET A 694 19.79 9.68 18.34
C MET A 694 18.42 10.08 17.77
N VAL A 695 17.66 10.96 18.43
CA VAL A 695 16.34 11.44 17.92
C VAL A 695 16.43 12.28 16.65
N ASN A 696 17.64 12.64 16.20
CA ASN A 696 17.88 13.45 15.01
C ASN A 696 18.18 12.62 13.75
N TYR A 697 17.85 11.32 13.77
CA TYR A 697 17.99 10.44 12.62
C TYR A 697 16.64 9.81 12.29
N ASP A 698 16.33 9.70 11.01
CA ASP A 698 15.06 9.12 10.53
C ASP A 698 15.11 7.59 10.52
N ALA A 699 16.32 7.04 10.27
CA ALA A 699 16.57 5.61 10.36
C ALA A 699 17.97 5.28 10.88
N ILE A 700 18.11 4.09 11.46
CA ILE A 700 19.38 3.55 11.96
C ILE A 700 19.68 2.22 11.29
N VAL A 701 20.83 2.15 10.63
CA VAL A 701 21.33 0.95 9.94
C VAL A 701 22.36 0.25 10.81
N PHE A 702 22.11 -1.02 11.07
CA PHE A 702 22.98 -1.96 11.78
C PHE A 702 23.44 -3.05 10.80
N PRO A 703 24.57 -2.87 10.11
CA PRO A 703 25.06 -3.88 9.17
C PRO A 703 25.25 -5.26 9.84
N SER A 704 25.70 -5.27 11.09
CA SER A 704 25.62 -6.40 12.02
C SER A 704 25.80 -5.89 13.45
N PHE A 705 24.92 -6.32 14.36
CA PHE A 705 24.95 -5.90 15.77
C PHE A 705 24.59 -7.04 16.74
N ARG A 706 25.23 -8.20 16.51
CA ARG A 706 25.01 -9.40 17.32
C ARG A 706 25.52 -9.27 18.75
N ASN A 707 26.69 -8.66 18.92
CA ASN A 707 27.38 -8.52 20.20
C ASN A 707 27.25 -7.10 20.72
N VAL A 708 26.88 -6.96 22.00
CA VAL A 708 26.63 -5.66 22.65
C VAL A 708 27.57 -5.42 23.83
N PRO A 709 27.88 -4.15 24.15
CA PRO A 709 28.68 -3.81 25.32
C PRO A 709 27.92 -4.02 26.63
N ASP A 710 28.61 -3.92 27.77
CA ASP A 710 28.02 -4.12 29.11
C ASP A 710 26.83 -3.19 29.40
N ASN A 711 26.81 -1.99 28.83
CA ASN A 711 25.73 -1.02 28.97
C ASN A 711 24.56 -1.24 27.99
N TYR A 712 24.41 -2.42 27.39
CA TYR A 712 23.37 -2.71 26.41
C TYR A 712 21.94 -2.39 26.89
N ALA A 713 21.68 -2.43 28.21
CA ALA A 713 20.37 -2.10 28.75
C ALA A 713 19.99 -0.64 28.49
N ALA A 714 20.97 0.28 28.57
CA ALA A 714 20.76 1.69 28.22
C ALA A 714 20.57 1.87 26.71
N ILE A 715 21.34 1.14 25.89
CA ILE A 715 21.16 1.13 24.43
C ILE A 715 19.75 0.64 24.06
N TYR A 716 19.30 -0.46 24.66
CA TYR A 716 17.98 -1.01 24.41
C TYR A 716 16.85 -0.05 24.81
N ASP A 717 16.97 0.63 25.95
CA ASP A 717 16.02 1.65 26.38
C ASP A 717 15.95 2.82 25.38
N VAL A 718 17.09 3.31 24.88
CA VAL A 718 17.13 4.35 23.85
C VAL A 718 16.51 3.88 22.55
N LEU A 719 16.88 2.70 22.03
CA LEU A 719 16.30 2.16 20.80
C LEU A 719 14.79 1.95 20.91
N THR A 720 14.31 1.50 22.08
CA THR A 720 12.86 1.35 22.33
C THR A 720 12.16 2.70 22.25
N LYS A 721 12.72 3.76 22.85
CA LYS A 721 12.14 5.11 22.75
C LYS A 721 12.18 5.64 21.32
N LEU A 722 13.28 5.46 20.60
CA LEU A 722 13.39 5.91 19.21
C LEU A 722 12.31 5.27 18.34
N VAL A 723 12.12 3.95 18.45
CA VAL A 723 11.09 3.24 17.69
C VAL A 723 9.68 3.67 18.10
N TYR A 724 9.35 3.66 19.39
CA TYR A 724 7.97 3.77 19.86
C TYR A 724 7.54 5.18 20.27
N GLN A 725 8.44 6.17 20.34
CA GLN A 725 8.13 7.55 20.71
C GLN A 725 8.51 8.57 19.63
N TYR A 726 9.39 8.18 18.69
CA TYR A 726 9.86 9.05 17.60
C TYR A 726 9.70 8.40 16.22
N ASP A 727 9.10 7.21 16.14
CA ASP A 727 8.88 6.46 14.89
C ASP A 727 10.15 6.24 14.05
N VAL A 728 11.32 6.22 14.70
CA VAL A 728 12.61 6.01 14.01
C VAL A 728 12.70 4.57 13.51
N SER A 729 13.01 4.43 12.23
CA SER A 729 13.07 3.15 11.54
C SER A 729 14.39 2.42 11.77
N LEU A 730 14.37 1.10 11.89
CA LEU A 730 15.56 0.26 12.05
C LEU A 730 15.79 -0.62 10.82
N ILE A 731 17.04 -0.67 10.36
CA ILE A 731 17.49 -1.64 9.35
C ILE A 731 18.58 -2.50 9.97
N ALA A 732 18.41 -3.83 10.03
CA ALA A 732 19.39 -4.73 10.64
C ALA A 732 19.54 -6.05 9.88
N ALA A 733 20.62 -6.78 10.17
CA ALA A 733 20.84 -8.10 9.62
C ALA A 733 21.17 -9.14 10.69
N GLY A 734 20.81 -10.39 10.40
CA GLY A 734 21.17 -11.55 11.20
C GLY A 734 20.63 -11.49 12.63
N ASP A 735 21.44 -11.97 13.57
CA ASP A 735 21.11 -11.90 15.00
C ASP A 735 21.32 -10.47 15.51
N PHE A 736 20.33 -9.91 16.22
CA PHE A 736 20.37 -8.53 16.72
C PHE A 736 20.35 -8.47 18.26
N MET A 737 21.41 -7.93 18.85
CA MET A 737 21.60 -7.78 20.30
C MET A 737 21.38 -9.08 21.09
N THR A 738 21.97 -10.19 20.63
CA THR A 738 21.77 -11.52 21.22
C THR A 738 22.88 -11.96 22.17
N ASN A 739 24.08 -11.39 22.01
CA ASN A 739 25.29 -11.81 22.74
C ASN A 739 25.94 -10.63 23.44
N ASP A 740 26.61 -10.88 24.56
CA ASP A 740 27.49 -9.90 25.20
C ASP A 740 28.81 -9.71 24.40
N ALA A 741 29.64 -8.79 24.87
CA ALA A 741 30.93 -8.47 24.27
C ALA A 741 31.95 -9.63 24.31
N ALA A 742 31.73 -10.63 25.17
CA ALA A 742 32.53 -11.86 25.25
C ALA A 742 31.94 -13.01 24.40
N ASN A 743 30.94 -12.70 23.57
CA ASN A 743 30.22 -13.63 22.71
C ASN A 743 29.37 -14.68 23.43
N ALA A 744 29.09 -14.51 24.71
CA ALA A 744 28.13 -15.34 25.42
C ALA A 744 26.70 -14.84 25.15
N SER A 745 25.74 -15.77 25.10
CA SER A 745 24.32 -15.42 24.95
C SER A 745 23.86 -14.55 26.12
N LEU A 746 23.09 -13.50 25.83
CA LEU A 746 22.46 -12.69 26.87
C LEU A 746 21.45 -13.55 27.66
N PRO A 747 21.28 -13.27 28.97
CA PRO A 747 20.49 -14.11 29.86
C PRO A 747 18.99 -14.08 29.55
N ASN A 748 18.26 -15.06 30.10
CA ASN A 748 16.82 -15.28 29.92
C ASN A 748 16.44 -15.56 28.47
N ASN A 749 16.23 -14.51 27.68
CA ASN A 749 15.85 -14.58 26.28
C ASN A 749 16.81 -13.71 25.44
N ALA A 750 17.71 -14.37 24.73
CA ALA A 750 18.68 -13.72 23.86
C ALA A 750 18.02 -12.87 22.76
N TYR A 751 16.84 -13.27 22.27
CA TYR A 751 16.16 -12.63 21.14
C TYR A 751 15.13 -11.57 21.56
N GLU A 752 14.96 -11.31 22.86
CA GLU A 752 13.94 -10.38 23.37
C GLU A 752 13.96 -9.01 22.67
N ARG A 753 15.14 -8.44 22.42
CA ARG A 753 15.26 -7.12 21.79
C ARG A 753 14.83 -7.16 20.33
N MET A 754 15.17 -8.23 19.62
CA MET A 754 14.73 -8.43 18.23
C MET A 754 13.21 -8.62 18.16
N GLN A 755 12.64 -9.36 19.11
CA GLN A 755 11.20 -9.57 19.21
C GLN A 755 10.46 -8.25 19.50
N THR A 756 10.98 -7.43 20.41
CA THR A 756 10.38 -6.13 20.75
C THR A 756 10.56 -5.09 19.65
N LEU A 757 11.76 -4.91 19.11
CA LEU A 757 12.06 -3.81 18.19
C LEU A 757 11.61 -4.10 16.75
N PHE A 758 11.76 -5.35 16.29
CA PHE A 758 11.41 -5.75 14.92
C PHE A 758 10.13 -6.57 14.83
N GLY A 759 9.59 -7.11 15.93
CA GLY A 759 8.46 -8.04 15.86
C GLY A 759 8.83 -9.41 15.29
N LEU A 760 10.12 -9.78 15.33
CA LEU A 760 10.64 -11.00 14.70
C LEU A 760 11.17 -12.01 15.71
N ASN A 761 10.89 -13.28 15.43
CA ASN A 761 11.39 -14.46 16.11
C ASN A 761 12.37 -15.21 15.21
N ARG A 762 13.51 -15.66 15.75
CA ARG A 762 14.37 -16.62 15.06
C ARG A 762 13.79 -18.02 15.20
N THR A 763 13.47 -18.66 14.07
CA THR A 763 12.85 -19.99 14.04
C THR A 763 13.83 -21.10 13.67
N GLY A 764 14.96 -20.76 13.06
CA GLY A 764 15.96 -21.75 12.66
C GLY A 764 17.11 -21.16 11.85
N GLY A 765 17.82 -22.04 11.15
CA GLY A 765 18.89 -21.69 10.22
C GLY A 765 19.64 -22.93 9.74
N GLU A 766 20.41 -22.77 8.66
CA GLU A 766 21.18 -23.84 8.02
C GLU A 766 22.60 -23.36 7.71
N SER A 767 23.53 -24.29 7.49
CA SER A 767 24.93 -23.97 7.16
C SER A 767 25.53 -24.92 6.14
N GLY A 768 26.45 -24.41 5.32
CA GLY A 768 27.08 -25.18 4.23
C GLY A 768 26.11 -25.50 3.08
N VAL A 769 25.04 -24.73 2.93
CA VAL A 769 23.96 -24.95 1.95
C VAL A 769 24.03 -23.97 0.77
N THR A 770 23.29 -24.26 -0.29
CA THR A 770 23.02 -23.27 -1.34
C THR A 770 21.74 -22.52 -0.98
N VAL A 771 21.80 -21.19 -1.01
CA VAL A 771 20.69 -20.29 -0.70
C VAL A 771 20.40 -19.45 -1.93
N ASN A 772 19.23 -19.64 -2.54
CA ASN A 772 18.76 -18.78 -3.63
C ASN A 772 17.90 -17.67 -3.05
N ILE A 773 18.21 -16.43 -3.39
CA ILE A 773 17.44 -15.26 -3.01
C ILE A 773 16.61 -14.82 -4.21
N GLU A 774 15.31 -14.67 -4.00
CA GLU A 774 14.34 -14.37 -5.05
C GLU A 774 13.39 -13.26 -4.58
N ALA A 775 12.97 -12.37 -5.48
CA ALA A 775 11.92 -11.41 -5.19
C ALA A 775 10.58 -12.13 -5.02
N THR A 776 9.70 -11.63 -4.16
CA THR A 776 8.39 -12.28 -3.96
C THR A 776 7.52 -12.23 -5.23
N PRO A 777 6.54 -13.14 -5.38
CA PRO A 777 5.59 -13.11 -6.49
C PRO A 777 4.75 -11.83 -6.54
N ALA A 778 4.48 -11.23 -5.38
CA ALA A 778 3.73 -9.97 -5.27
C ALA A 778 4.55 -8.75 -5.71
N GLY A 779 5.88 -8.87 -5.74
CA GLY A 779 6.80 -7.75 -5.90
C GLY A 779 6.84 -6.84 -4.67
N HIS A 780 7.88 -6.02 -4.59
CA HIS A 780 8.03 -4.98 -3.57
C HIS A 780 8.90 -3.85 -4.14
N ALA A 781 8.73 -2.61 -3.68
CA ALA A 781 9.55 -1.47 -4.14
C ALA A 781 11.06 -1.77 -4.02
N ILE A 782 11.46 -2.34 -2.88
CA ILE A 782 12.86 -2.77 -2.61
C ILE A 782 13.40 -3.77 -3.65
N THR A 783 12.54 -4.60 -4.25
CA THR A 783 12.91 -5.64 -5.22
C THR A 783 12.48 -5.31 -6.64
N GLU A 784 12.01 -4.09 -6.92
CA GLU A 784 11.43 -3.70 -8.20
C GLU A 784 12.39 -3.94 -9.38
N GLY A 785 13.67 -3.62 -9.19
CA GLY A 785 14.72 -3.82 -10.21
C GLY A 785 14.97 -5.28 -10.61
N TYR A 786 14.47 -6.25 -9.84
CA TYR A 786 14.58 -7.68 -10.12
C TYR A 786 13.31 -8.27 -10.77
N GLY A 787 12.16 -7.57 -10.66
CA GLY A 787 10.87 -8.07 -11.09
C GLY A 787 10.28 -9.15 -10.18
N ALA A 788 8.98 -9.42 -10.30
CA ALA A 788 8.30 -10.45 -9.51
C ALA A 788 8.86 -11.85 -9.79
N ASN A 789 9.16 -12.62 -8.74
CA ASN A 789 9.90 -13.90 -8.82
C ASN A 789 11.30 -13.79 -9.45
N GLY A 790 11.85 -12.58 -9.55
CA GLY A 790 13.18 -12.35 -10.09
C GLY A 790 14.25 -12.97 -9.21
N ALA A 791 15.19 -13.69 -9.82
CA ALA A 791 16.38 -14.16 -9.12
C ALA A 791 17.23 -12.95 -8.72
N ILE A 792 17.51 -12.82 -7.42
CA ILE A 792 18.34 -11.75 -6.86
C ILE A 792 19.78 -12.23 -6.78
N HIS A 793 20.03 -13.36 -6.11
CA HIS A 793 21.39 -13.91 -5.95
C HIS A 793 21.39 -15.38 -5.52
N THR A 794 22.48 -16.10 -5.73
CA THR A 794 22.68 -17.46 -5.20
C THR A 794 23.97 -17.54 -4.41
N TYR A 795 23.85 -17.82 -3.11
CA TYR A 795 24.99 -18.07 -2.22
C TYR A 795 25.27 -19.57 -2.12
N THR A 796 26.49 -20.01 -2.43
CA THR A 796 26.91 -21.42 -2.29
C THR A 796 27.75 -21.64 -1.04
N GLY A 797 27.48 -22.71 -0.29
CA GLY A 797 28.22 -23.03 0.94
C GLY A 797 27.96 -22.06 2.09
N ALA A 798 26.83 -21.36 2.04
CA ALA A 798 26.49 -20.28 2.96
C ALA A 798 25.84 -20.78 4.26
N ALA A 799 25.82 -19.90 5.25
CA ALA A 799 24.99 -20.04 6.44
C ALA A 799 23.87 -19.01 6.40
N THR A 800 22.67 -19.41 6.83
CA THR A 800 21.50 -18.53 6.87
C THR A 800 20.65 -18.78 8.11
N SER A 801 19.88 -17.77 8.50
CA SER A 801 18.91 -17.83 9.59
C SER A 801 17.50 -17.65 9.05
N TYR A 802 16.53 -18.24 9.75
CA TYR A 802 15.11 -18.15 9.44
C TYR A 802 14.39 -17.36 10.52
N PHE A 803 13.51 -16.47 10.09
CA PHE A 803 12.75 -15.60 10.97
C PHE A 803 11.27 -15.62 10.60
N SER A 804 10.42 -15.37 11.59
CA SER A 804 8.98 -15.23 11.44
C SER A 804 8.44 -14.14 12.37
N ALA A 805 7.19 -13.74 12.18
CA ALA A 805 6.51 -12.86 13.11
C ALA A 805 6.47 -13.46 14.54
N VAL A 806 6.61 -12.60 15.55
CA VAL A 806 6.38 -12.96 16.96
C VAL A 806 4.91 -13.34 17.19
N ASN A 807 4.01 -12.53 16.64
CA ASN A 807 2.58 -12.80 16.64
C ASN A 807 2.07 -12.85 15.18
N PRO A 808 1.74 -14.04 14.63
CA PRO A 808 1.25 -14.17 13.27
C PRO A 808 -0.12 -13.51 13.05
N ASN A 809 -0.87 -13.23 14.12
CA ASN A 809 -2.19 -12.59 14.05
C ASN A 809 -2.11 -11.05 14.08
N ALA A 810 -0.93 -10.47 14.37
CA ALA A 810 -0.76 -9.02 14.46
C ALA A 810 -0.48 -8.33 13.12
N GLY A 811 -0.43 -9.07 12.01
CA GLY A 811 -0.35 -8.51 10.64
C GLY A 811 0.89 -7.67 10.32
N SER A 812 1.95 -7.72 11.13
CA SER A 812 3.03 -6.73 11.11
C SER A 812 4.29 -7.11 10.35
N VAL A 813 4.35 -8.28 9.69
CA VAL A 813 5.54 -8.74 8.95
C VAL A 813 5.21 -9.04 7.49
N SER A 814 5.92 -8.37 6.59
CA SER A 814 5.88 -8.57 5.15
C SER A 814 7.17 -9.25 4.67
N VAL A 815 7.05 -10.21 3.76
CA VAL A 815 8.22 -10.80 3.10
C VAL A 815 8.52 -9.94 1.86
N ILE A 816 9.69 -9.33 1.83
CA ILE A 816 10.16 -8.48 0.72
C ILE A 816 10.91 -9.31 -0.33
N ALA A 817 11.74 -10.24 0.16
CA ALA A 817 12.46 -11.21 -0.65
C ALA A 817 12.47 -12.57 0.06
N GLU A 818 12.50 -13.64 -0.72
CA GLU A 818 12.51 -15.03 -0.27
C GLU A 818 13.92 -15.62 -0.35
N GLN A 819 14.21 -16.55 0.55
CA GLN A 819 15.37 -17.45 0.47
C GLN A 819 14.87 -18.88 0.30
N VAL A 820 15.30 -19.55 -0.77
CA VAL A 820 15.03 -20.96 -1.03
C VAL A 820 16.25 -21.77 -0.61
N VAL A 821 16.05 -22.63 0.39
CA VAL A 821 17.09 -23.50 0.96
C VAL A 821 16.60 -24.94 0.91
N ASN A 822 17.32 -25.81 0.20
CA ASN A 822 16.97 -27.23 0.04
C ASN A 822 15.51 -27.45 -0.43
N GLY A 823 14.97 -26.55 -1.24
CA GLY A 823 13.59 -26.61 -1.74
C GLY A 823 12.52 -26.09 -0.78
N THR A 824 12.92 -25.52 0.38
CA THR A 824 12.01 -24.84 1.31
C THR A 824 12.21 -23.33 1.25
N THR A 825 11.11 -22.58 1.18
CA THR A 825 11.10 -21.12 1.13
C THR A 825 10.98 -20.52 2.54
N HIS A 826 11.82 -19.53 2.84
CA HIS A 826 11.74 -18.68 4.04
C HIS A 826 11.90 -17.21 3.65
N GLY A 827 11.60 -16.28 4.56
CA GLY A 827 11.88 -14.85 4.32
C GLY A 827 13.38 -14.56 4.35
N ALA A 828 13.91 -13.93 3.30
CA ALA A 828 15.29 -13.43 3.22
C ALA A 828 15.38 -11.98 3.68
N VAL A 829 14.45 -11.15 3.22
CA VAL A 829 14.29 -9.76 3.65
C VAL A 829 12.86 -9.58 4.14
N LEU A 830 12.72 -9.06 5.34
CA LEU A 830 11.45 -8.91 6.04
C LEU A 830 11.22 -7.44 6.36
N GLY A 831 10.06 -6.90 5.98
CA GLY A 831 9.63 -5.57 6.36
C GLY A 831 8.66 -5.65 7.53
N THR A 832 8.86 -4.86 8.58
CA THR A 832 7.96 -4.85 9.74
C THR A 832 7.52 -3.45 10.13
N VAL A 833 6.38 -3.35 10.81
CA VAL A 833 5.89 -2.09 11.39
C VAL A 833 5.71 -2.30 12.89
N THR A 834 6.48 -1.57 13.70
CA THR A 834 6.33 -1.52 15.16
C THR A 834 5.90 -0.11 15.56
N GLY A 835 6.84 0.81 15.78
CA GLY A 835 6.58 2.25 15.66
C GLY A 835 6.94 2.71 14.26
N GLY A 836 8.24 2.80 13.96
CA GLY A 836 8.75 3.01 12.60
C GLY A 836 8.62 1.82 11.65
N ARG A 837 8.97 2.04 10.38
CA ARG A 837 9.00 1.05 9.30
C ARG A 837 10.37 0.39 9.22
N ASN A 838 10.48 -0.86 9.65
CA ASN A 838 11.76 -1.55 9.79
C ASN A 838 12.03 -2.53 8.65
N VAL A 839 13.30 -2.81 8.40
CA VAL A 839 13.74 -3.88 7.46
C VAL A 839 14.76 -4.78 8.14
N HIS A 840 14.56 -6.09 8.05
CA HIS A 840 15.48 -7.09 8.57
C HIS A 840 15.97 -8.02 7.45
N PHE A 841 17.28 -8.23 7.39
CA PHE A 841 17.95 -9.15 6.48
C PHE A 841 18.32 -10.43 7.22
N ALA A 842 18.04 -11.59 6.63
CA ALA A 842 18.29 -12.88 7.25
C ALA A 842 19.77 -13.12 7.61
N THR A 843 20.70 -12.48 6.90
CA THR A 843 22.14 -12.64 7.09
C THR A 843 22.91 -11.35 6.83
N ASP A 844 24.07 -11.22 7.47
CA ASP A 844 25.05 -10.15 7.24
C ASP A 844 25.58 -10.14 5.79
N ALA A 845 25.64 -11.30 5.14
CA ALA A 845 26.04 -11.37 3.73
C ALA A 845 25.00 -10.68 2.84
N LEU A 846 23.71 -10.91 3.11
CA LEU A 846 22.62 -10.37 2.31
C LEU A 846 22.54 -8.85 2.35
N ILE A 847 22.74 -8.24 3.52
CA ILE A 847 22.74 -6.78 3.66
C ILE A 847 23.99 -6.12 3.02
N GLY A 848 25.10 -6.85 2.93
CA GLY A 848 26.37 -6.33 2.41
C GLY A 848 26.59 -6.49 0.91
N ASP A 849 26.01 -7.52 0.30
CA ASP A 849 26.37 -7.99 -1.05
C ASP A 849 25.38 -7.58 -2.15
N LEU A 850 24.19 -7.11 -1.77
CA LEU A 850 23.11 -6.79 -2.71
C LEU A 850 22.67 -5.34 -2.61
N ASN A 851 22.20 -4.76 -3.71
CA ASN A 851 21.61 -3.42 -3.80
C ASN A 851 20.27 -3.28 -3.05
N LEU A 852 19.91 -4.26 -2.22
CA LEU A 852 18.69 -4.27 -1.43
C LEU A 852 18.78 -3.31 -0.24
N LEU A 853 19.96 -3.08 0.34
CA LEU A 853 20.08 -2.15 1.48
C LEU A 853 19.85 -0.71 1.02
N GLY A 854 20.39 -0.28 -0.12
CA GLY A 854 20.14 1.06 -0.67
C GLY A 854 18.65 1.31 -0.88
N GLN A 855 17.96 0.35 -1.50
CA GLN A 855 16.51 0.42 -1.69
C GLN A 855 15.73 0.35 -0.37
N ALA A 856 16.22 -0.42 0.62
CA ALA A 856 15.62 -0.44 1.95
C ALA A 856 15.77 0.90 2.67
N ILE A 857 16.94 1.55 2.55
CA ILE A 857 17.20 2.90 3.07
C ILE A 857 16.22 3.90 2.43
N ASP A 858 16.05 3.87 1.11
CA ASP A 858 15.07 4.73 0.43
C ASP A 858 13.66 4.46 0.98
N TRP A 859 13.23 3.20 0.97
CA TRP A 859 11.87 2.81 1.32
C TRP A 859 11.44 3.10 2.77
N VAL A 860 12.37 3.08 3.73
CA VAL A 860 12.07 3.45 5.13
C VAL A 860 12.06 4.97 5.34
N ASN A 861 12.70 5.75 4.46
CA ASN A 861 12.79 7.21 4.54
C ASN A 861 11.85 7.95 3.56
N GLU A 862 11.13 7.22 2.70
CA GLU A 862 10.18 7.79 1.74
C GLU A 862 8.92 8.34 2.43
N GLU A 863 8.61 9.62 2.20
CA GLU A 863 7.30 10.18 2.52
C GLU A 863 6.23 9.59 1.58
N THR A 864 5.08 9.18 2.14
CA THR A 864 4.00 8.59 1.34
C THR A 864 3.46 9.59 0.32
N GLY A 865 3.73 9.36 -0.98
CA GLY A 865 3.27 10.22 -2.08
C GLY A 865 4.20 11.39 -2.42
N GLY A 866 5.41 11.44 -1.87
CA GLY A 866 6.43 12.43 -2.21
C GLY A 866 7.17 12.13 -3.53
N PRO A 867 7.88 13.11 -4.12
CA PRO A 867 8.71 12.88 -5.29
C PRO A 867 9.94 12.02 -4.96
N SER A 868 10.24 10.99 -5.75
CA SER A 868 11.50 10.25 -5.63
C SER A 868 12.64 11.00 -6.32
N VAL A 869 13.76 11.12 -5.63
CA VAL A 869 14.99 11.73 -6.15
C VAL A 869 16.10 10.71 -6.02
N SER A 870 16.66 10.27 -7.13
CA SER A 870 17.82 9.36 -7.14
C SER A 870 19.07 10.11 -7.62
N LEU A 871 20.20 9.82 -6.97
CA LEU A 871 21.49 10.36 -7.38
C LEU A 871 22.10 9.44 -8.44
N ASN A 872 22.36 9.99 -9.63
CA ASN A 872 23.13 9.27 -10.63
C ASN A 872 24.62 9.31 -10.24
N MET A 873 25.09 8.23 -9.61
CA MET A 873 26.44 8.12 -9.05
C MET A 873 27.56 8.22 -10.09
N THR A 874 27.27 8.00 -11.37
CA THR A 874 28.26 8.15 -12.44
C THR A 874 27.72 9.02 -13.58
N ARG A 875 28.61 9.74 -14.27
CA ARG A 875 28.23 10.62 -15.39
C ARG A 875 27.71 9.89 -16.64
N ASN A 876 27.81 8.57 -16.67
CA ASN A 876 27.48 7.71 -17.80
C ASN A 876 26.65 6.50 -17.33
N THR A 877 26.18 5.64 -18.22
CA THR A 877 25.53 4.36 -17.85
C THR A 877 26.54 3.31 -17.37
N SER A 878 27.55 3.70 -16.58
CA SER A 878 28.61 2.81 -16.09
C SER A 878 28.08 1.92 -14.97
N LEU A 879 28.38 0.63 -15.04
CA LEU A 879 28.01 -0.35 -14.01
C LEU A 879 28.91 -0.26 -12.75
N PHE A 880 29.99 0.51 -12.83
CA PHE A 880 31.02 0.58 -11.80
C PHE A 880 31.28 2.03 -11.38
N ALA A 881 31.41 2.24 -10.07
CA ALA A 881 32.01 3.43 -9.47
C ALA A 881 33.41 3.05 -8.98
N SER A 882 34.46 3.68 -9.51
CA SER A 882 35.84 3.38 -9.12
C SER A 882 36.62 4.63 -8.77
N ARG A 883 37.37 4.55 -7.67
CA ARG A 883 38.39 5.51 -7.25
C ARG A 883 39.74 4.80 -7.32
N ASN A 884 40.61 5.23 -8.22
CA ASN A 884 41.91 4.63 -8.45
C ASN A 884 43.00 5.64 -8.10
N ASP A 885 43.81 5.35 -7.09
CA ASP A 885 44.99 6.13 -6.77
C ASP A 885 46.12 5.70 -7.72
N MET A 886 46.66 6.66 -8.47
CA MET A 886 47.66 6.42 -9.51
C MET A 886 49.06 6.68 -8.96
N ASP A 887 49.45 5.98 -7.90
CA ASP A 887 50.74 6.19 -7.20
C ASP A 887 51.93 6.08 -8.15
N GLN A 888 51.84 5.19 -9.14
CA GLN A 888 52.86 5.00 -10.17
C GLN A 888 53.00 6.19 -11.14
N SER A 889 52.10 7.18 -11.10
CA SER A 889 52.18 8.37 -11.96
C SER A 889 53.34 9.30 -11.61
N GLN A 890 53.92 9.16 -10.41
CA GLN A 890 55.11 9.90 -9.98
C GLN A 890 56.43 9.20 -10.32
N GLU A 891 56.40 7.91 -10.69
CA GLU A 891 57.58 7.08 -10.92
C GLU A 891 58.06 7.21 -12.37
N THR A 892 59.03 8.10 -12.61
CA THR A 892 59.47 8.46 -13.97
C THR A 892 59.95 7.25 -14.77
N TYR A 893 60.59 6.26 -14.14
CA TYR A 893 61.07 5.06 -14.83
C TYR A 893 59.94 4.19 -15.39
N ASP A 894 58.84 4.06 -14.65
CA ASP A 894 57.68 3.26 -15.09
C ASP A 894 56.84 4.01 -16.12
N VAL A 895 56.72 5.33 -15.99
CA VAL A 895 56.10 6.20 -16.99
C VAL A 895 56.85 6.15 -18.33
N ASP A 896 58.17 6.35 -18.31
CA ASP A 896 59.02 6.24 -19.50
C ASP A 896 59.09 4.79 -20.03
N GLY A 897 58.88 3.81 -19.14
CA GLY A 897 58.81 2.38 -19.42
C GLY A 897 57.50 1.92 -20.08
N GLY A 898 56.52 2.81 -20.26
CA GLY A 898 55.27 2.52 -20.99
C GLY A 898 54.15 1.96 -20.11
N ILE A 899 54.11 2.26 -18.81
CA ILE A 899 53.02 1.80 -17.93
C ILE A 899 51.63 2.19 -18.44
N TYR A 900 51.48 3.37 -19.05
CA TYR A 900 50.21 3.80 -19.64
C TYR A 900 49.87 3.10 -20.96
N ASP A 901 50.87 2.65 -21.72
CA ASP A 901 50.66 1.80 -22.91
C ASP A 901 50.08 0.45 -22.52
N ALA A 902 50.44 -0.06 -21.33
CA ALA A 902 49.86 -1.28 -20.78
C ALA A 902 48.46 -1.03 -20.19
N MET A 903 48.26 0.08 -19.47
CA MET A 903 47.00 0.37 -18.78
C MET A 903 45.86 0.75 -19.73
N LEU A 904 46.12 1.65 -20.68
CA LEU A 904 45.07 2.25 -21.50
C LEU A 904 44.23 1.22 -22.30
N PRO A 905 44.83 0.15 -22.89
CA PRO A 905 44.06 -0.91 -23.54
C PRO A 905 43.07 -1.63 -22.61
N PHE A 906 43.42 -1.86 -21.34
CA PHE A 906 42.48 -2.45 -20.38
C PHE A 906 41.31 -1.53 -20.10
N LEU A 907 41.55 -0.23 -19.95
CA LEU A 907 40.49 0.75 -19.73
C LEU A 907 39.58 0.88 -20.95
N GLN A 908 40.14 0.82 -22.17
CA GLN A 908 39.37 0.79 -23.41
C GLN A 908 38.52 -0.49 -23.51
N GLN A 909 39.10 -1.64 -23.13
CA GLN A 909 38.39 -2.91 -23.09
C GLN A 909 37.23 -2.85 -22.09
N TRP A 910 37.47 -2.41 -20.85
CA TRP A 910 36.42 -2.30 -19.83
C TRP A 910 35.36 -1.26 -20.17
N LYS A 911 35.75 -0.16 -20.82
CA LYS A 911 34.80 0.81 -21.37
C LYS A 911 33.91 0.19 -22.44
N THR A 912 34.46 -0.69 -23.28
CA THR A 912 33.70 -1.38 -24.33
C THR A 912 32.78 -2.44 -23.74
N ASP A 913 33.29 -3.25 -22.81
CA ASP A 913 32.59 -4.41 -22.27
C ASP A 913 31.52 -4.02 -21.25
N TYR A 914 31.78 -2.98 -20.45
CA TYR A 914 30.96 -2.64 -19.27
C TYR A 914 30.58 -1.17 -19.18
N ASN A 915 30.89 -0.37 -20.20
CA ASN A 915 30.80 1.09 -20.15
C ASN A 915 31.59 1.71 -18.97
N PHE A 916 32.58 0.99 -18.45
CA PHE A 916 33.35 1.37 -17.27
C PHE A 916 33.97 2.76 -17.42
N VAL A 917 33.71 3.63 -16.44
CA VAL A 917 34.46 4.87 -16.22
C VAL A 917 34.87 4.96 -14.76
N GLY A 918 36.05 5.49 -14.52
CA GLY A 918 36.61 5.65 -13.18
C GLY A 918 37.17 7.03 -12.93
N SER A 919 37.42 7.32 -11.65
CA SER A 919 38.15 8.50 -11.22
C SER A 919 39.59 8.07 -10.89
N TYR A 920 40.56 8.68 -11.56
CA TYR A 920 41.99 8.37 -11.45
C TYR A 920 42.72 9.56 -10.84
N TYR A 921 43.26 9.37 -9.65
CA TYR A 921 43.91 10.42 -8.89
C TYR A 921 45.41 10.35 -9.14
N VAL A 922 45.91 11.27 -9.97
CA VAL A 922 47.31 11.32 -10.41
C VAL A 922 48.10 12.31 -9.56
N ASN A 923 49.38 12.06 -9.33
CA ASN A 923 50.20 12.92 -8.47
C ASN A 923 50.40 14.30 -9.13
N VAL A 924 49.87 15.37 -8.54
CA VAL A 924 49.96 16.75 -9.07
C VAL A 924 50.47 17.68 -7.98
N GLY A 925 51.52 18.45 -8.23
CA GLY A 925 52.18 19.26 -7.19
C GLY A 925 53.70 19.28 -7.24
N PHE A 926 54.33 19.75 -6.15
CA PHE A 926 55.73 20.15 -6.06
C PHE A 926 56.69 18.95 -6.16
N ASN A 927 57.54 18.91 -7.20
CA ASN A 927 58.55 17.90 -7.49
C ASN A 927 59.53 17.69 -6.31
N PRO A 928 59.40 16.63 -5.48
CA PRO A 928 60.56 16.10 -4.78
C PRO A 928 61.64 15.67 -5.80
N PRO A 929 62.91 15.56 -5.39
CA PRO A 929 64.04 15.39 -6.31
C PRO A 929 64.01 14.12 -7.18
N ASP A 930 63.17 13.14 -6.86
CA ASP A 930 63.10 11.80 -7.45
C ASP A 930 61.69 11.31 -7.82
N GLN A 931 60.65 12.12 -7.61
CA GLN A 931 59.27 11.78 -8.00
C GLN A 931 58.62 12.96 -8.72
N GLU A 932 58.36 12.82 -10.02
CA GLU A 932 57.70 13.84 -10.82
C GLU A 932 56.82 13.22 -11.91
N THR A 933 55.66 13.83 -12.16
CA THR A 933 54.82 13.45 -13.31
C THR A 933 55.42 13.99 -14.60
N ASN A 934 55.85 13.10 -15.50
CA ASN A 934 56.30 13.47 -16.83
C ASN A 934 55.12 13.85 -17.74
N TRP A 935 54.68 15.11 -17.67
CA TRP A 935 53.52 15.61 -18.41
C TRP A 935 53.64 15.50 -19.94
N LEU A 936 54.85 15.44 -20.50
CA LEU A 936 55.01 15.26 -21.95
C LEU A 936 54.53 13.87 -22.39
N ILE A 937 54.71 12.86 -21.54
CA ILE A 937 54.27 11.47 -21.77
C ILE A 937 52.88 11.24 -21.22
N SER A 938 52.60 11.59 -19.95
CA SER A 938 51.35 11.24 -19.27
C SER A 938 50.13 11.98 -19.81
N LYS A 939 50.29 13.24 -20.27
CA LYS A 939 49.15 14.09 -20.67
C LYS A 939 48.31 13.49 -21.81
N PRO A 940 48.89 12.99 -22.93
CA PRO A 940 48.12 12.31 -23.97
C PRO A 940 47.25 11.15 -23.47
N TYR A 941 47.74 10.33 -22.53
CA TYR A 941 46.97 9.22 -21.96
C TYR A 941 45.85 9.73 -21.07
N TYR A 942 46.09 10.75 -20.25
CA TYR A 942 45.04 11.37 -19.43
C TYR A 942 43.96 12.04 -20.28
N ASP A 943 44.34 12.69 -21.39
CA ASP A 943 43.37 13.23 -22.36
C ASP A 943 42.54 12.09 -22.99
N ALA A 944 43.17 10.95 -23.33
CA ALA A 944 42.47 9.78 -23.84
C ALA A 944 41.52 9.16 -22.80
N MET A 945 41.94 9.05 -21.53
CA MET A 945 41.10 8.60 -20.43
C MET A 945 39.90 9.52 -20.22
N ARG A 946 40.10 10.84 -20.25
CA ARG A 946 39.02 11.83 -20.18
C ARG A 946 38.08 11.74 -21.38
N ALA A 947 38.59 11.50 -22.58
CA ALA A 947 37.78 11.29 -23.78
C ALA A 947 36.89 10.04 -23.68
N MET A 948 37.34 9.00 -22.96
CA MET A 948 36.51 7.83 -22.63
C MET A 948 35.47 8.11 -21.52
N GLY A 949 35.50 9.30 -20.92
CA GLY A 949 34.58 9.71 -19.85
C GLY A 949 35.10 9.48 -18.43
N ASN A 950 36.38 9.12 -18.26
CA ASN A 950 37.02 8.99 -16.94
C ASN A 950 37.33 10.37 -16.34
N GLU A 951 37.41 10.42 -15.02
CA GLU A 951 37.78 11.62 -14.28
C GLU A 951 39.25 11.56 -13.89
N ILE A 952 39.93 12.71 -13.93
CA ILE A 952 41.31 12.86 -13.47
C ILE A 952 41.29 13.79 -12.27
N GLY A 953 41.61 13.25 -11.11
CA GLY A 953 41.77 13.97 -9.84
C GLY A 953 43.24 14.20 -9.51
N SER A 954 43.50 15.05 -8.53
CA SER A 954 44.84 15.23 -7.97
C SER A 954 45.07 14.33 -6.76
N HIS A 955 46.24 13.70 -6.69
CA HIS A 955 46.76 12.90 -5.60
C HIS A 955 48.05 13.52 -5.03
N SER A 956 48.38 13.25 -3.77
CA SER A 956 49.60 13.78 -3.12
C SER A 956 50.84 12.95 -3.46
N TYR A 957 52.03 13.57 -3.57
CA TYR A 957 53.31 12.84 -3.68
C TYR A 957 53.74 12.15 -2.37
N THR A 958 53.12 12.49 -1.24
CA THR A 958 53.64 12.13 0.09
C THR A 958 52.68 11.23 0.87
N HIS A 959 52.85 9.92 0.73
CA HIS A 959 52.27 8.91 1.61
C HIS A 959 53.28 7.76 1.80
N PRO A 960 53.41 7.22 3.02
CA PRO A 960 54.40 6.19 3.33
C PRO A 960 54.11 4.89 2.57
N GLU A 961 55.16 4.26 2.06
CA GLU A 961 55.11 2.97 1.32
C GLU A 961 54.51 1.82 2.16
N ASP A 962 54.48 1.97 3.48
CA ASP A 962 53.82 1.05 4.39
C ASP A 962 52.99 1.85 5.41
N THR A 963 51.66 1.74 5.29
CA THR A 963 50.68 2.40 6.15
C THR A 963 50.70 1.87 7.59
N ASN A 964 51.38 0.76 7.86
CA ASN A 964 51.59 0.26 9.22
C ASN A 964 52.64 1.06 10.00
N PHE A 965 53.44 1.91 9.33
CA PHE A 965 54.40 2.83 9.96
C PHE A 965 53.89 4.27 10.08
N LEU A 966 52.58 4.50 9.96
CA LEU A 966 51.98 5.78 10.29
C LEU A 966 52.30 6.11 11.75
N LEU A 967 53.18 7.10 11.96
CA LEU A 967 53.49 7.60 13.30
C LEU A 967 52.19 8.15 13.93
N PRO A 968 52.09 8.13 15.28
CA PRO A 968 50.95 8.71 15.98
C PRO A 968 50.70 10.15 15.49
N ASN A 969 49.43 10.53 15.45
CA ASN A 969 48.93 11.87 15.09
C ASN A 969 49.46 13.04 15.97
N VAL A 970 50.34 12.74 16.94
CA VAL A 970 51.18 13.71 17.65
C VAL A 970 52.63 13.21 17.67
N LEU A 971 53.50 13.88 16.91
CA LEU A 971 54.95 13.73 17.04
C LEU A 971 55.41 14.36 18.36
N THR A 972 56.00 13.56 19.24
CA THR A 972 56.65 14.08 20.45
C THR A 972 58.11 14.41 20.16
N GLN A 973 58.71 15.37 20.88
CA GLN A 973 60.13 15.70 20.71
C GLN A 973 61.04 14.47 20.94
N ALA A 974 60.62 13.54 21.81
CA ALA A 974 61.33 12.28 22.05
C ALA A 974 61.28 11.26 20.90
N LEU A 975 60.41 11.45 19.90
CA LEU A 975 60.38 10.67 18.65
C LEU A 975 61.20 11.33 17.54
N LEU A 976 61.62 12.58 17.72
CA LEU A 976 62.42 13.37 16.77
C LEU A 976 63.91 13.41 17.13
N ASP A 977 64.24 13.25 18.42
CA ASP A 977 65.60 13.09 18.95
C ASP A 977 66.06 11.63 18.85
#